data_AF-A0A1G1I2A8-F1
#
_entry.id   AF-A0A1G1I2A8-F1
#
_cell.length_a   1.000
_cell.length_b   1.000
_cell.length_c   1.000
_cell.angle_alpha   90.00
_cell.angle_beta   90.00
_cell.angle_gamma   90.00
#
_symmetry.space_group_name_H-M   'P 1'
#
loop_
_entity.id
_entity.type
_entity.pdbx_description
1 polymer ?
#
loop_
_entity_poly.entity_id
_entity_poly.type
_entity_poly.pdbx_seq_one_letter_code
_entity_poly.pdbx_strand_id
1 'polypeptide(L)'
;MNWGLRQRLTLTVAIVMVVSMSFVGLWRIQGEKRERLETAEARGREMAEIVADLVGPLMARGQIREIDTLILQFLHGRDIYTVQVMDPSGDGFAIVEKPAPENLAVRINPEVPIRHEGADIGSVRLLYAPREAREGFGLLVLRNVAVDAGIVIAISAVLIMVLSRLVVRPLAETVGTIARVAEGGDFTVRLDESRYRGEFRDLARGVNGLVGTVRTLLGDVKRALYQTEVTSERVAMDTRLLEEGTNVQRESMENTSSSINEMGASIKNVAASADNLSASAEETASSIHEMAASIESAAESAGTLSQAVGETSSAIVEVTASINQVGNSVDQLAAAVHETAAAVNEIGATIREVESAAQESANLAEDVMKEASETGMRAVEAAREGMTAIRETVTRGADVINRLGARSEEIGKILTVITEVTDQTSLLALNAAILAAQAGEYGKGFAVVADEIKELAERTANSTKEIEDVVEAVRREAADAVRAMEEGVKKTEGGVRLSLAAGRALETIVNRSRQSVERAQGIERATAEQARGVRQVGVAMEQVRQMIDQILRATQDQRGGSESIMRTAERMRDLTNQVGRATSELAQGSRQIIQAVESTTEHVSVIVEATKEQAEGSQQIVDSIERISRIPRQTAGVAKVMAGAARDLIGEAGRFRETVRAYRTAERRVGGTALAFGVIPLDRADVMREKFKPLAEYLSRGLGQPVDLRVPDRYEACLRDIWEEETDFAYLTPTTYIEARHKFGVSLVSKALRNGLPFNHAAIVVPPGSSISRLEQIAGKRVAFGDERSTSSYLMPRLMLARAGVRLIDMDEYTFRGHHDRVAEAVLGGEADAGGMMESTARRFAERGLNVLAVSPDIPEFCVVAAAGTSSALADHVRELLTALSASRPEDARILKSIASDYTGFVAAVDADYDGVRTSVKELYGITYAGGA
;
A
#
# COMPACT_ATOMS: atom_id res chain seq x y z
N MET A 1 -82.16 45.98 24.20
CA MET A 1 -81.23 46.90 24.90
C MET A 1 -80.35 47.59 23.86
N ASN A 2 -80.91 48.52 23.08
CA ASN A 2 -80.21 49.40 22.15
C ASN A 2 -80.99 50.71 22.09
N TRP A 3 -80.78 51.55 23.10
CA TRP A 3 -81.21 52.95 23.08
C TRP A 3 -79.99 53.75 22.65
N GLY A 4 -80.07 54.41 21.50
CA GLY A 4 -78.97 55.20 20.96
C GLY A 4 -78.53 56.27 21.96
N LEU A 5 -77.24 56.64 21.94
CA LEU A 5 -76.66 57.64 22.85
C LEU A 5 -77.53 58.91 22.97
N ARG A 6 -78.16 59.30 21.85
CA ARG A 6 -79.17 60.37 21.77
C ARG A 6 -80.33 60.19 22.76
N GLN A 7 -80.93 59.00 22.79
CA GLN A 7 -82.09 58.70 23.63
C GLN A 7 -81.72 58.60 25.12
N ARG A 8 -80.55 58.04 25.43
CA ARG A 8 -80.06 57.97 26.82
C ARG A 8 -79.79 59.36 27.39
N LEU A 9 -79.11 60.23 26.63
CA LEU A 9 -78.82 61.59 27.09
C LEU A 9 -80.10 62.41 27.29
N THR A 10 -81.07 62.29 26.38
CA THR A 10 -82.38 62.97 26.54
C THR A 10 -83.16 62.47 27.75
N LEU A 11 -83.14 61.16 28.02
CA LEU A 11 -83.88 60.59 29.15
C LEU A 11 -83.28 61.01 30.49
N THR A 12 -81.94 60.99 30.62
CA THR A 12 -81.27 61.37 31.86
C THR A 12 -81.50 62.85 32.21
N VAL A 13 -81.41 63.74 31.24
CA VAL A 13 -81.65 65.18 31.46
C VAL A 13 -83.11 65.45 31.83
N ALA A 14 -84.07 64.77 31.19
CA ALA A 14 -85.48 64.90 31.50
C ALA A 14 -85.81 64.45 32.94
N ILE A 15 -85.23 63.34 33.41
CA ILE A 15 -85.46 62.83 34.76
C ILE A 15 -84.95 63.80 35.83
N VAL A 16 -83.77 64.40 35.64
CA VAL A 16 -83.18 65.35 36.61
C VAL A 16 -84.02 66.62 36.75
N MET A 17 -84.63 67.11 35.68
CA MET A 17 -85.51 68.30 35.73
C MET A 17 -86.85 68.02 36.46
N VAL A 18 -87.43 66.84 36.30
CA VAL A 18 -88.73 66.50 36.93
C VAL A 18 -88.61 66.37 38.46
N VAL A 19 -87.51 65.79 38.95
CA VAL A 19 -87.28 65.61 40.39
C VAL A 19 -87.06 66.96 41.10
N SER A 20 -86.39 67.90 40.46
CA SER A 20 -86.07 69.21 41.06
C SER A 20 -87.29 70.13 41.18
N MET A 21 -88.23 70.12 40.22
CA MET A 21 -89.43 70.97 40.31
C MET A 21 -90.50 70.42 41.28
N SER A 22 -90.57 69.10 41.49
CA SER A 22 -91.53 68.48 42.42
C SER A 22 -91.29 68.86 43.89
N PHE A 23 -90.06 69.21 44.28
CA PHE A 23 -89.71 69.64 45.64
C PHE A 23 -90.23 71.06 45.95
N VAL A 24 -90.22 71.96 44.97
CA VAL A 24 -90.71 73.35 45.10
C VAL A 24 -92.24 73.39 45.26
N GLY A 25 -92.96 72.50 44.56
CA GLY A 25 -94.42 72.38 44.67
C GLY A 25 -94.92 71.94 46.05
N LEU A 26 -94.21 71.02 46.71
CA LEU A 26 -94.61 70.48 48.03
C LEU A 26 -94.47 71.51 49.16
N TRP A 27 -93.42 72.35 49.09
CA TRP A 27 -93.14 73.37 50.10
C TRP A 27 -94.22 74.45 50.16
N ARG A 28 -94.78 74.83 49.00
CA ARG A 28 -95.82 75.85 48.90
C ARG A 28 -97.18 75.41 49.46
N ILE A 29 -97.52 74.11 49.37
CA ILE A 29 -98.80 73.55 49.86
C ILE A 29 -98.83 73.43 51.39
N GLN A 30 -97.70 73.21 52.06
CA GLN A 30 -97.66 73.09 53.53
C GLN A 30 -97.86 74.44 54.25
N GLY A 31 -97.47 75.56 53.65
CA GLY A 31 -97.59 76.89 54.27
C GLY A 31 -99.04 77.32 54.55
N GLU A 32 -99.94 77.18 53.58
CA GLU A 32 -101.34 77.66 53.69
C GLU A 32 -102.22 76.81 54.64
N LYS A 33 -101.83 75.57 54.95
CA LYS A 33 -102.59 74.70 55.87
C LYS A 33 -102.44 75.12 57.34
N ARG A 34 -101.28 75.67 57.71
CA ARG A 34 -100.93 76.00 59.10
C ARG A 34 -101.73 77.21 59.62
N GLU A 35 -101.93 78.21 58.76
CA GLU A 35 -102.62 79.47 59.10
C GLU A 35 -104.10 79.27 59.49
N ARG A 36 -104.81 78.33 58.86
CA ARG A 36 -106.25 78.09 59.12
C ARG A 36 -106.56 77.32 60.42
N LEU A 37 -105.59 76.61 61.00
CA LEU A 37 -105.78 75.84 62.25
C LEU A 37 -105.69 76.74 63.48
N GLU A 38 -104.77 77.71 63.49
CA GLU A 38 -104.58 78.65 64.61
C GLU A 38 -105.81 79.54 64.85
N THR A 39 -106.53 79.94 63.79
CA THR A 39 -107.73 80.79 63.92
C THR A 39 -108.91 80.07 64.58
N ALA A 40 -109.01 78.75 64.42
CA ALA A 40 -110.10 77.95 64.99
C ALA A 40 -109.89 77.70 66.50
N GLU A 41 -108.64 77.58 66.96
CA GLU A 41 -108.29 77.39 68.37
C GLU A 41 -108.64 78.60 69.24
N ALA A 42 -108.38 79.80 68.72
CA ALA A 42 -108.65 81.06 69.42
C ALA A 42 -110.15 81.24 69.77
N ARG A 43 -111.05 80.98 68.81
CA ARG A 43 -112.51 81.09 69.02
C ARG A 43 -113.06 80.10 70.05
N GLY A 44 -112.51 78.89 70.09
CA GLY A 44 -112.92 77.88 71.07
C GLY A 44 -112.64 78.35 72.50
N ARG A 45 -111.45 78.88 72.77
CA ARG A 45 -111.05 79.38 74.10
C ARG A 45 -111.95 80.50 74.60
N GLU A 46 -112.27 81.46 73.72
CA GLU A 46 -113.13 82.60 74.04
C GLU A 46 -114.53 82.14 74.52
N MET A 47 -115.12 81.14 73.85
CA MET A 47 -116.38 80.53 74.30
C MET A 47 -116.29 79.88 75.68
N ALA A 48 -115.18 79.22 76.00
CA ALA A 48 -114.99 78.56 77.30
C ALA A 48 -114.79 79.56 78.44
N GLU A 49 -114.14 80.70 78.20
CA GLU A 49 -114.01 81.82 79.16
C GLU A 49 -115.37 82.41 79.53
N ILE A 50 -116.23 82.64 78.54
CA ILE A 50 -117.59 83.16 78.79
C ILE A 50 -118.37 82.23 79.73
N VAL A 51 -118.30 80.91 79.49
CA VAL A 51 -118.97 79.93 80.35
C VAL A 51 -118.37 79.91 81.76
N ALA A 52 -117.05 80.04 81.89
CA ALA A 52 -116.37 80.05 83.19
C ALA A 52 -116.80 81.24 84.06
N ASP A 53 -116.88 82.44 83.48
CA ASP A 53 -117.29 83.66 84.20
C ASP A 53 -118.75 83.60 84.69
N LEU A 54 -119.66 83.01 83.91
CA LEU A 54 -121.07 82.87 84.30
C LEU A 54 -121.28 81.82 85.40
N VAL A 55 -120.46 80.77 85.42
CA VAL A 55 -120.58 79.68 86.41
C VAL A 55 -119.95 80.04 87.76
N GLY A 56 -118.89 80.85 87.79
CA GLY A 56 -118.16 81.20 89.02
C GLY A 56 -119.02 81.66 90.21
N PRO A 57 -119.91 82.65 90.06
CA PRO A 57 -120.78 83.11 91.14
C PRO A 57 -121.81 82.09 91.62
N LEU A 58 -122.16 81.12 90.77
CA LEU A 58 -123.11 80.04 91.09
C LEU A 58 -122.40 78.91 91.85
N MET A 59 -121.15 78.62 91.45
CA MET A 59 -120.32 77.60 92.08
C MET A 59 -119.93 77.99 93.52
N ALA A 60 -119.58 79.27 93.75
CA ALA A 60 -119.28 79.78 95.09
C ALA A 60 -120.47 79.72 96.07
N ARG A 61 -121.71 79.81 95.56
CA ARG A 61 -122.95 79.72 96.36
C ARG A 61 -123.48 78.30 96.55
N GLY A 62 -122.83 77.29 95.97
CA GLY A 62 -123.28 75.90 96.03
C GLY A 62 -124.60 75.64 95.29
N GLN A 63 -124.99 76.50 94.35
CA GLN A 63 -126.26 76.39 93.61
C GLN A 63 -126.11 75.46 92.39
N ILE A 64 -125.83 74.18 92.61
CA ILE A 64 -125.54 73.19 91.55
C ILE A 64 -126.66 73.12 90.49
N ARG A 65 -127.94 73.22 90.91
CA ARG A 65 -129.09 73.16 90.00
C ARG A 65 -129.16 74.33 89.00
N GLU A 66 -128.62 75.50 89.35
CA GLU A 66 -128.57 76.66 88.47
C GLU A 66 -127.43 76.55 87.45
N ILE A 67 -126.32 75.89 87.81
CA ILE A 67 -125.17 75.62 86.93
C ILE A 67 -125.59 74.70 85.76
N ASP A 68 -126.29 73.59 86.04
CA ASP A 68 -126.79 72.68 85.00
C ASP A 68 -127.70 73.40 83.99
N THR A 69 -128.58 74.26 84.51
CA THR A 69 -129.53 75.02 83.67
C THR A 69 -128.81 76.03 82.77
N LEU A 70 -127.73 76.64 83.26
CA LEU A 70 -126.92 77.60 82.53
C LEU A 70 -126.03 76.95 81.47
N ILE A 71 -125.40 75.81 81.80
CA ILE A 71 -124.61 75.01 80.84
C ILE A 71 -125.50 74.49 79.69
N LEU A 72 -126.74 74.10 79.98
CA LEU A 72 -127.72 73.68 78.96
C LEU A 72 -128.06 74.78 77.94
N GLN A 73 -127.93 76.07 78.30
CA GLN A 73 -128.10 77.16 77.32
C GLN A 73 -126.94 77.23 76.31
N PHE A 74 -125.70 76.96 76.73
CA PHE A 74 -124.55 76.98 75.84
C PHE A 74 -124.51 75.79 74.87
N LEU A 75 -125.06 74.64 75.26
CA LEU A 75 -125.21 73.47 74.39
C LEU A 75 -126.26 73.61 73.29
N HIS A 76 -127.10 74.65 73.32
CA HIS A 76 -127.90 75.02 72.15
C HIS A 76 -127.06 75.68 71.03
N GLY A 77 -125.85 76.15 71.35
CA GLY A 77 -124.87 76.58 70.37
C GLY A 77 -124.50 75.43 69.44
N ARG A 78 -124.68 75.60 68.12
CA ARG A 78 -124.57 74.49 67.14
C ARG A 78 -123.18 73.87 67.02
N ASP A 79 -122.14 74.59 67.45
CA ASP A 79 -120.73 74.22 67.26
C ASP A 79 -120.05 73.74 68.56
N ILE A 80 -120.81 73.67 69.66
CA ILE A 80 -120.36 73.23 70.98
C ILE A 80 -121.02 71.89 71.29
N TYR A 81 -120.20 70.87 71.54
CA TYR A 81 -120.67 69.50 71.69
C TYR A 81 -120.63 69.00 73.14
N THR A 82 -119.66 69.47 73.92
CA THR A 82 -119.49 69.13 75.34
C THR A 82 -119.18 70.40 76.09
N VAL A 83 -119.81 70.60 77.24
CA VAL A 83 -119.42 71.62 78.22
C VAL A 83 -119.34 70.96 79.59
N GLN A 84 -118.17 71.05 80.21
CA GLN A 84 -117.81 70.32 81.41
C GLN A 84 -117.32 71.32 82.45
N VAL A 85 -118.02 71.45 83.57
CA VAL A 85 -117.59 72.27 84.71
C VAL A 85 -116.99 71.34 85.75
N MET A 86 -115.74 71.57 86.11
CA MET A 86 -114.91 70.74 86.98
C MET A 86 -114.55 71.52 88.24
N ASP A 87 -114.46 70.84 89.38
CA ASP A 87 -113.95 71.42 90.64
C ASP A 87 -112.40 71.51 90.63
N PRO A 88 -111.75 72.09 91.67
CA PRO A 88 -110.29 72.19 91.77
C PRO A 88 -109.54 70.84 91.82
N SER A 89 -110.23 69.79 92.26
CA SER A 89 -109.78 68.39 92.33
C SER A 89 -109.91 67.66 90.98
N GLY A 90 -110.60 68.27 90.01
CA GLY A 90 -110.78 67.75 88.65
C GLY A 90 -111.94 66.77 88.49
N ASP A 91 -112.77 66.59 89.51
CA ASP A 91 -114.00 65.80 89.39
C ASP A 91 -115.16 66.69 88.90
N GLY A 92 -116.00 66.14 88.03
CA GLY A 92 -117.03 66.90 87.31
C GLY A 92 -118.13 67.40 88.23
N PHE A 93 -118.21 68.72 88.41
CA PHE A 93 -119.25 69.38 89.19
C PHE A 93 -120.58 69.47 88.42
N ALA A 94 -120.50 69.55 87.09
CA ALA A 94 -121.61 69.43 86.16
C ALA A 94 -121.09 69.06 84.76
N ILE A 95 -121.67 68.03 84.13
CA ILE A 95 -121.29 67.57 82.79
C ILE A 95 -122.55 67.47 81.95
N VAL A 96 -122.58 68.21 80.83
CA VAL A 96 -123.65 68.07 79.84
C VAL A 96 -123.03 67.85 78.46
N GLU A 97 -123.44 66.78 77.80
CA GLU A 97 -122.92 66.35 76.49
C GLU A 97 -124.03 66.18 75.45
N LYS A 98 -123.70 66.56 74.21
CA LYS A 98 -124.45 66.26 72.99
C LYS A 98 -123.60 65.35 72.10
N PRO A 99 -124.17 64.29 71.49
CA PRO A 99 -123.41 63.40 70.61
C PRO A 99 -122.78 64.15 69.42
N ALA A 100 -121.46 64.04 69.27
CA ALA A 100 -120.67 64.59 68.17
C ALA A 100 -120.39 63.53 67.07
N PRO A 101 -120.38 63.88 65.76
CA PRO A 101 -120.02 62.92 64.70
C PRO A 101 -118.56 62.43 64.81
N GLU A 102 -118.31 61.15 64.52
CA GLU A 102 -116.95 60.57 64.56
C GLU A 102 -115.97 61.24 63.58
N ASN A 103 -116.45 61.81 62.46
CA ASN A 103 -115.62 62.28 61.34
C ASN A 103 -115.37 63.81 61.34
N LEU A 104 -115.07 64.39 62.49
CA LEU A 104 -114.72 65.83 62.61
C LEU A 104 -113.24 66.02 62.29
N ALA A 105 -112.93 66.69 61.17
CA ALA A 105 -111.57 66.89 60.67
C ALA A 105 -110.68 67.80 61.54
N VAL A 106 -111.32 68.65 62.37
CA VAL A 106 -110.67 69.52 63.36
C VAL A 106 -111.55 69.52 64.61
N ARG A 107 -110.99 69.10 65.76
CA ARG A 107 -111.64 69.10 67.09
C ARG A 107 -110.79 69.93 68.04
N ILE A 108 -111.42 70.85 68.78
CA ILE A 108 -110.71 71.78 69.66
C ILE A 108 -111.35 71.71 71.05
N ASN A 109 -110.54 71.41 72.07
CA ASN A 109 -110.98 71.20 73.46
C ASN A 109 -110.36 72.22 74.43
N PRO A 110 -110.74 73.50 74.38
CA PRO A 110 -110.29 74.49 75.35
C PRO A 110 -110.75 74.17 76.78
N GLU A 111 -109.86 74.36 77.74
CA GLU A 111 -110.11 74.27 79.18
C GLU A 111 -109.69 75.57 79.85
N VAL A 112 -110.60 76.17 80.61
CA VAL A 112 -110.44 77.51 81.17
C VAL A 112 -110.78 77.50 82.67
N PRO A 113 -109.94 78.05 83.56
CA PRO A 113 -110.22 78.13 84.99
C PRO A 113 -111.43 79.02 85.34
N ILE A 114 -112.18 78.65 86.37
CA ILE A 114 -113.31 79.39 86.94
C ILE A 114 -112.85 80.11 88.21
N ARG A 115 -112.89 81.44 88.20
CA ARG A 115 -112.43 82.28 89.31
C ARG A 115 -113.59 83.02 89.97
N HIS A 116 -113.59 83.08 91.30
CA HIS A 116 -114.51 83.93 92.08
C HIS A 116 -113.76 84.61 93.23
N GLU A 117 -113.89 85.93 93.34
CA GLU A 117 -113.17 86.78 94.32
C GLU A 117 -111.65 86.51 94.42
N GLY A 118 -111.02 86.13 93.31
CA GLY A 118 -109.57 85.92 93.21
C GLY A 118 -109.08 84.52 93.56
N ALA A 119 -109.97 83.61 94.01
CA ALA A 119 -109.66 82.20 94.19
C ALA A 119 -110.14 81.38 92.98
N ASP A 120 -109.31 80.42 92.54
CA ASP A 120 -109.70 79.42 91.54
C ASP A 120 -110.56 78.36 92.22
N ILE A 121 -111.80 78.22 91.75
CA ILE A 121 -112.80 77.35 92.37
C ILE A 121 -113.29 76.25 91.42
N GLY A 122 -112.74 76.18 90.20
CA GLY A 122 -113.06 75.13 89.22
C GLY A 122 -112.48 75.43 87.84
N SER A 123 -112.92 74.71 86.81
CA SER A 123 -112.61 75.00 85.40
C SER A 123 -113.73 74.56 84.45
N VAL A 124 -113.86 75.20 83.29
CA VAL A 124 -114.75 74.83 82.19
C VAL A 124 -113.94 74.23 81.05
N ARG A 125 -114.28 73.01 80.65
CA ARG A 125 -113.79 72.38 79.42
C ARG A 125 -114.91 72.34 78.37
N LEU A 126 -114.60 72.72 77.14
CA LEU A 126 -115.57 72.84 76.05
C LEU A 126 -115.07 72.12 74.79
N LEU A 127 -115.91 71.35 74.10
CA LEU A 127 -115.57 70.75 72.79
C LEU A 127 -116.18 71.58 71.67
N TYR A 128 -115.33 72.29 70.90
CA TYR A 128 -115.68 73.19 69.81
C TYR A 128 -115.18 72.66 68.45
N ALA A 129 -116.02 72.71 67.41
CA ALA A 129 -115.61 72.36 66.05
C ALA A 129 -116.35 73.20 64.97
N PRO A 130 -115.68 74.18 64.33
CA PRO A 130 -116.32 75.07 63.34
C PRO A 130 -116.49 74.41 61.96
N ARG A 131 -117.62 74.69 61.30
CA ARG A 131 -118.00 74.09 60.00
C ARG A 131 -117.18 74.58 58.79
N GLU A 132 -116.58 75.77 58.89
CA GLU A 132 -115.85 76.46 57.81
C GLU A 132 -114.56 75.71 57.36
N ALA A 133 -114.06 74.78 58.16
CA ALA A 133 -112.88 73.99 57.84
C ALA A 133 -113.13 72.83 56.83
N ARG A 134 -114.35 72.66 56.30
CA ARG A 134 -114.74 71.48 55.51
C ARG A 134 -114.72 71.61 53.97
N GLU A 135 -114.63 72.80 53.36
CA GLU A 135 -114.73 72.95 51.88
C GLU A 135 -113.59 73.81 51.27
N GLY A 136 -112.79 73.24 50.34
CA GLY A 136 -111.92 74.03 49.43
C GLY A 136 -110.50 73.54 49.07
N PHE A 137 -109.97 72.44 49.63
CA PHE A 137 -108.53 72.12 49.49
C PHE A 137 -108.10 71.51 48.13
N GLY A 138 -109.01 70.91 47.36
CA GLY A 138 -108.65 70.13 46.14
C GLY A 138 -108.34 70.96 44.88
N LEU A 139 -108.98 72.11 44.68
CA LEU A 139 -108.85 72.89 43.44
C LEU A 139 -107.50 73.63 43.35
N LEU A 140 -106.85 73.86 44.49
CA LEU A 140 -105.59 74.62 44.60
C LEU A 140 -104.38 73.81 44.08
N VAL A 141 -104.40 72.49 44.23
CA VAL A 141 -103.32 71.58 43.80
C VAL A 141 -103.22 71.49 42.28
N LEU A 142 -104.36 71.43 41.57
CA LEU A 142 -104.39 71.18 40.12
C LEU A 142 -103.80 72.34 39.29
N ARG A 143 -104.04 73.60 39.70
CA ARG A 143 -103.52 74.78 38.99
C ARG A 143 -101.99 74.83 38.96
N ASN A 144 -101.33 74.44 40.06
CA ASN A 144 -99.88 74.59 40.18
C ASN A 144 -99.13 73.56 39.33
N VAL A 145 -99.66 72.33 39.16
CA VAL A 145 -99.03 71.29 38.33
C VAL A 145 -98.98 71.66 36.84
N ALA A 146 -99.98 72.39 36.33
CA ALA A 146 -100.06 72.73 34.91
C ALA A 146 -98.98 73.74 34.44
N VAL A 147 -98.55 74.66 35.31
CA VAL A 147 -97.54 75.66 34.97
C VAL A 147 -96.15 75.03 34.87
N ASP A 148 -95.81 74.11 35.78
CA ASP A 148 -94.51 73.43 35.80
C ASP A 148 -94.29 72.57 34.55
N ALA A 149 -95.35 71.94 34.03
CA ALA A 149 -95.26 71.12 32.82
C ALA A 149 -94.86 71.91 31.56
N GLY A 150 -95.25 73.19 31.46
CA GLY A 150 -94.96 74.03 30.29
C GLY A 150 -93.48 74.41 30.15
N ILE A 151 -92.78 74.64 31.26
CA ILE A 151 -91.39 75.11 31.27
C ILE A 151 -90.43 74.01 30.81
N VAL A 152 -90.67 72.76 31.22
CA VAL A 152 -89.80 71.61 30.90
C VAL A 152 -89.76 71.32 29.39
N ILE A 153 -90.88 71.49 28.69
CA ILE A 153 -90.98 71.22 27.25
C ILE A 153 -90.13 72.21 26.44
N ALA A 154 -90.16 73.49 26.80
CA ALA A 154 -89.45 74.53 26.04
C ALA A 154 -87.92 74.38 26.09
N ILE A 155 -87.36 74.07 27.26
CA ILE A 155 -85.91 73.92 27.45
C ILE A 155 -85.40 72.67 26.69
N SER A 156 -86.19 71.60 26.67
CA SER A 156 -85.84 70.35 25.99
C SER A 156 -85.68 70.51 24.47
N ALA A 157 -86.50 71.34 23.83
CA ALA A 157 -86.48 71.55 22.39
C ALA A 157 -85.18 72.25 21.90
N VAL A 158 -84.71 73.27 22.63
CA VAL A 158 -83.50 74.03 22.27
C VAL A 158 -82.24 73.17 22.36
N LEU A 159 -82.16 72.32 23.39
CA LEU A 159 -81.00 71.47 23.65
C LEU A 159 -80.78 70.42 22.53
N ILE A 160 -81.86 69.86 22.00
CA ILE A 160 -81.82 68.85 20.91
C ILE A 160 -81.25 69.45 19.61
N MET A 161 -81.60 70.70 19.28
CA MET A 161 -81.15 71.35 18.05
C MET A 161 -79.63 71.58 18.05
N VAL A 162 -79.07 72.04 19.18
CA VAL A 162 -77.63 72.32 19.34
C VAL A 162 -76.78 71.04 19.25
N LEU A 163 -77.19 69.97 19.95
CA LEU A 163 -76.48 68.69 19.92
C LEU A 163 -76.45 68.04 18.52
N SER A 164 -77.49 68.26 17.72
CA SER A 164 -77.60 67.68 16.38
C SER A 164 -76.60 68.28 15.38
N ARG A 165 -76.31 69.58 15.46
CA ARG A 165 -75.35 70.25 14.57
C ARG A 165 -73.90 70.11 15.03
N LEU A 166 -73.64 70.13 16.34
CA LEU A 166 -72.28 70.12 16.87
C LEU A 166 -71.69 68.72 17.06
N VAL A 167 -72.52 67.67 17.21
CA VAL A 167 -72.04 66.31 17.53
C VAL A 167 -72.43 65.29 16.46
N VAL A 168 -73.69 65.24 16.04
CA VAL A 168 -74.21 64.11 15.24
C VAL A 168 -73.69 64.11 13.80
N ARG A 169 -73.64 65.28 13.14
CA ARG A 169 -73.26 65.36 11.72
C ARG A 169 -71.76 65.08 11.47
N PRO A 170 -70.81 65.67 12.22
CA PRO A 170 -69.38 65.36 12.09
C PRO A 170 -69.06 63.88 12.39
N LEU A 171 -69.79 63.26 13.31
CA LEU A 171 -69.63 61.86 13.66
C LEU A 171 -70.13 60.90 12.56
N ALA A 172 -71.15 61.28 11.80
CA ALA A 172 -71.67 60.45 10.72
C ALA A 172 -70.70 60.36 9.52
N GLU A 173 -69.99 61.44 9.19
CA GLU A 173 -69.02 61.48 8.08
C GLU A 173 -67.73 60.69 8.39
N THR A 174 -67.25 60.77 9.63
CA THR A 174 -66.10 59.96 10.08
C THR A 174 -66.45 58.47 10.08
N VAL A 175 -67.64 58.10 10.54
CA VAL A 175 -68.16 56.71 10.46
C VAL A 175 -68.31 56.25 9.00
N GLY A 176 -68.81 57.09 8.10
CA GLY A 176 -68.95 56.73 6.68
C GLY A 176 -67.61 56.51 5.96
N THR A 177 -66.54 57.21 6.37
CA THR A 177 -65.19 56.97 5.82
C THR A 177 -64.55 55.72 6.40
N ILE A 178 -64.77 55.46 7.70
CA ILE A 178 -64.38 54.18 8.33
C ILE A 178 -65.10 53.01 7.66
N ALA A 179 -66.38 53.13 7.32
CA ALA A 179 -67.13 52.09 6.62
C ALA A 179 -66.57 51.80 5.21
N ARG A 180 -66.19 52.82 4.44
CA ARG A 180 -65.55 52.63 3.12
C ARG A 180 -64.20 51.92 3.21
N VAL A 181 -63.42 52.21 4.25
CA VAL A 181 -62.14 51.53 4.53
C VAL A 181 -62.37 50.08 5.01
N ALA A 182 -63.34 49.86 5.89
CA ALA A 182 -63.60 48.57 6.52
C ALA A 182 -64.37 47.57 5.62
N GLU A 183 -65.34 48.05 4.83
CA GLU A 183 -66.18 47.20 3.97
C GLU A 183 -65.70 47.18 2.51
N GLY A 184 -65.16 48.29 2.01
CA GLY A 184 -64.73 48.44 0.62
C GLY A 184 -63.25 48.14 0.36
N GLY A 185 -62.45 47.95 1.42
CA GLY A 185 -61.01 47.71 1.30
C GLY A 185 -60.21 48.86 0.67
N ASP A 186 -60.80 50.06 0.60
CA ASP A 186 -60.22 51.22 -0.05
C ASP A 186 -59.49 52.12 0.95
N PHE A 187 -58.19 51.87 1.11
CA PHE A 187 -57.31 52.64 2.00
C PHE A 187 -56.73 53.90 1.32
N THR A 188 -57.30 54.33 0.19
CA THR A 188 -56.93 55.59 -0.48
C THR A 188 -57.71 56.80 0.04
N VAL A 189 -58.83 56.59 0.73
CA VAL A 189 -59.73 57.67 1.17
C VAL A 189 -59.18 58.41 2.40
N ARG A 190 -59.24 59.75 2.38
CA ARG A 190 -58.85 60.63 3.49
C ARG A 190 -59.95 61.59 3.92
N LEU A 191 -59.99 61.89 5.22
CA LEU A 191 -60.83 62.95 5.79
C LEU A 191 -60.14 64.30 5.68
N ASP A 192 -60.87 65.33 5.24
CA ASP A 192 -60.37 66.72 5.15
C ASP A 192 -60.34 67.36 6.55
N GLU A 193 -59.16 67.42 7.17
CA GLU A 193 -58.95 67.94 8.52
C GLU A 193 -59.39 69.40 8.69
N SER A 194 -59.43 70.19 7.61
CA SER A 194 -59.78 71.61 7.67
C SER A 194 -61.25 71.86 8.01
N ARG A 195 -62.13 70.88 7.73
CA ARG A 195 -63.58 70.97 7.95
C ARG A 195 -64.01 70.71 9.39
N TYR A 196 -63.12 70.20 10.23
CA TYR A 196 -63.40 69.84 11.62
C TYR A 196 -62.67 70.78 12.60
N ARG A 197 -63.26 71.00 13.79
CA ARG A 197 -62.70 71.79 14.90
C ARG A 197 -62.76 70.99 16.21
N GLY A 198 -61.83 71.27 17.12
CA GLY A 198 -61.73 70.58 18.41
C GLY A 198 -61.48 69.08 18.25
N GLU A 199 -62.15 68.29 19.09
CA GLU A 199 -62.01 66.84 19.23
C GLU A 199 -62.31 66.07 17.93
N PHE A 200 -63.13 66.64 17.02
CA PHE A 200 -63.41 66.03 15.72
C PHE A 200 -62.27 66.19 14.70
N ARG A 201 -61.44 67.24 14.83
CA ARG A 201 -60.22 67.38 14.03
C ARG A 201 -59.19 66.33 14.44
N ASP A 202 -59.06 66.09 15.75
CA ASP A 202 -58.17 65.06 16.27
C ASP A 202 -58.67 63.65 15.91
N LEU A 203 -59.98 63.43 15.86
CA LEU A 203 -60.57 62.20 15.32
C LEU A 203 -60.27 62.02 13.83
N ALA A 204 -60.42 63.06 12.99
CA ALA A 204 -60.09 62.99 11.57
C ALA A 204 -58.59 62.71 11.35
N ARG A 205 -57.71 63.34 12.14
CA ARG A 205 -56.26 63.08 12.12
C ARG A 205 -55.93 61.65 12.57
N GLY A 206 -56.60 61.15 13.61
CA GLY A 206 -56.47 59.77 14.09
C GLY A 206 -56.90 58.74 13.04
N VAL A 207 -58.01 58.98 12.34
CA VAL A 207 -58.49 58.12 11.24
C VAL A 207 -57.53 58.17 10.06
N ASN A 208 -57.07 59.35 9.62
CA ASN A 208 -56.07 59.46 8.56
C ASN A 208 -54.74 58.78 8.94
N GLY A 209 -54.33 58.88 10.21
CA GLY A 209 -53.17 58.18 10.74
C GLY A 209 -53.34 56.66 10.71
N LEU A 210 -54.50 56.14 11.14
CA LEU A 210 -54.83 54.72 11.06
C LEU A 210 -54.81 54.20 9.62
N VAL A 211 -55.47 54.90 8.69
CA VAL A 211 -55.46 54.55 7.26
C VAL A 211 -54.05 54.56 6.69
N GLY A 212 -53.23 55.57 7.04
CA GLY A 212 -51.83 55.64 6.62
C GLY A 212 -50.96 54.51 7.17
N THR A 213 -51.14 54.13 8.43
CA THR A 213 -50.44 53.02 9.07
C THR A 213 -50.82 51.69 8.42
N VAL A 214 -52.12 51.43 8.22
CA VAL A 214 -52.58 50.20 7.56
C VAL A 214 -52.09 50.12 6.11
N ARG A 215 -52.07 51.25 5.39
CA ARG A 215 -51.49 51.31 4.04
C ARG A 215 -50.01 50.94 4.02
N THR A 216 -49.23 51.45 4.97
CA THR A 216 -47.80 51.14 5.09
C THR A 216 -47.60 49.66 5.43
N LEU A 217 -48.36 49.13 6.39
CA LEU A 217 -48.32 47.71 6.76
C LEU A 217 -48.70 46.80 5.58
N LEU A 218 -49.72 47.15 4.79
CA LEU A 218 -50.10 46.38 3.61
C LEU A 218 -49.00 46.43 2.53
N GLY A 219 -48.29 47.55 2.38
CA GLY A 219 -47.10 47.65 1.53
C GLY A 219 -45.94 46.79 2.03
N ASP A 220 -45.67 46.80 3.33
CA ASP A 220 -44.66 45.95 3.97
C ASP A 220 -44.99 44.46 3.82
N VAL A 221 -46.26 44.09 3.97
CA VAL A 221 -46.77 42.73 3.74
C VAL A 221 -46.59 42.32 2.27
N LYS A 222 -46.92 43.18 1.30
CA LYS A 222 -46.69 42.91 -0.13
C LYS A 222 -45.21 42.67 -0.42
N ARG A 223 -44.31 43.44 0.20
CA ARG A 223 -42.85 43.27 0.08
C ARG A 223 -42.37 41.98 0.72
N ALA A 224 -42.84 41.68 1.93
CA ALA A 224 -42.49 40.45 2.64
C ALA A 224 -42.95 39.21 1.87
N LEU A 225 -44.17 39.21 1.32
CA LEU A 225 -44.68 38.10 0.51
C LEU A 225 -43.83 37.84 -0.73
N TYR A 226 -43.46 38.88 -1.46
CA TYR A 226 -42.58 38.74 -2.62
C TYR A 226 -41.21 38.18 -2.23
N GLN A 227 -40.65 38.66 -1.11
CA GLN A 227 -39.38 38.15 -0.59
C GLN A 227 -39.48 36.69 -0.14
N THR A 228 -40.57 36.29 0.52
CA THR A 228 -40.81 34.90 0.93
C THR A 228 -40.94 33.98 -0.27
N GLU A 229 -41.71 34.36 -1.30
CA GLU A 229 -41.88 33.56 -2.52
C GLU A 229 -40.53 33.33 -3.23
N VAL A 230 -39.74 34.40 -3.42
CA VAL A 230 -38.41 34.32 -4.04
C VAL A 230 -37.43 33.47 -3.20
N THR A 231 -37.45 33.65 -1.87
CA THR A 231 -36.53 32.91 -0.99
C THR A 231 -36.90 31.43 -0.94
N SER A 232 -38.18 31.09 -0.88
CA SER A 232 -38.65 29.71 -0.88
C SER A 232 -38.39 29.01 -2.22
N GLU A 233 -38.53 29.70 -3.35
CA GLU A 233 -38.12 29.19 -4.67
C GLU A 233 -36.61 28.86 -4.69
N ARG A 234 -35.77 29.74 -4.15
CA ARG A 234 -34.32 29.50 -4.02
C ARG A 234 -34.01 28.31 -3.13
N VAL A 235 -34.65 28.20 -1.95
CA VAL A 235 -34.48 27.05 -1.06
C VAL A 235 -34.87 25.73 -1.74
N ALA A 236 -35.96 25.72 -2.52
CA ALA A 236 -36.38 24.53 -3.26
C ALA A 236 -35.35 24.10 -4.32
N MET A 237 -34.71 25.06 -4.98
CA MET A 237 -33.64 24.80 -5.94
C MET A 237 -32.38 24.26 -5.26
N ASP A 238 -31.89 24.92 -4.21
CA ASP A 238 -30.70 24.50 -3.45
C ASP A 238 -30.87 23.10 -2.87
N THR A 239 -32.09 22.78 -2.44
CA THR A 239 -32.46 21.46 -1.92
C THR A 239 -32.32 20.36 -2.97
N ARG A 240 -32.71 20.62 -4.23
CA ARG A 240 -32.54 19.64 -5.31
C ARG A 240 -31.08 19.39 -5.65
N LEU A 241 -30.26 20.45 -5.66
CA LEU A 241 -28.81 20.32 -5.85
C LEU A 241 -28.17 19.50 -4.71
N LEU A 242 -28.66 19.67 -3.49
CA LEU A 242 -28.22 18.89 -2.33
C LEU A 242 -28.60 17.40 -2.44
N GLU A 243 -29.81 17.08 -2.90
CA GLU A 243 -30.24 15.69 -3.17
C GLU A 243 -29.37 15.01 -4.25
N GLU A 244 -28.98 15.75 -5.29
CA GLU A 244 -28.09 15.23 -6.32
C GLU A 244 -26.67 14.96 -5.77
N GLY A 245 -26.09 15.92 -5.03
CA GLY A 245 -24.76 15.75 -4.43
C GLY A 245 -24.69 14.61 -3.40
N THR A 246 -25.74 14.42 -2.60
CA THR A 246 -25.80 13.32 -1.63
C THR A 246 -25.84 11.93 -2.26
N ASN A 247 -26.48 11.78 -3.42
CA ASN A 247 -26.49 10.50 -4.15
C ASN A 247 -25.10 10.14 -4.68
N VAL A 248 -24.39 11.10 -5.26
CA VAL A 248 -22.99 10.91 -5.72
C VAL A 248 -22.08 10.55 -4.55
N GLN A 249 -22.24 11.21 -3.40
CA GLN A 249 -21.46 10.90 -2.19
C GLN A 249 -21.70 9.48 -1.69
N ARG A 250 -22.93 8.96 -1.77
CA ARG A 250 -23.25 7.58 -1.39
C ARG A 250 -22.56 6.56 -2.29
N GLU A 251 -22.59 6.76 -3.60
CA GLU A 251 -21.91 5.89 -4.57
C GLU A 251 -20.38 5.88 -4.32
N SER A 252 -19.78 7.04 -4.08
CA SER A 252 -18.36 7.12 -3.73
C SER A 252 -18.02 6.32 -2.47
N MET A 253 -18.88 6.33 -1.45
CA MET A 253 -18.67 5.55 -0.22
C MET A 253 -18.71 4.04 -0.47
N GLU A 254 -19.64 3.56 -1.30
CA GLU A 254 -19.77 2.15 -1.67
C GLU A 254 -18.50 1.67 -2.39
N ASN A 255 -17.97 2.47 -3.32
CA ASN A 255 -16.72 2.16 -4.02
C ASN A 255 -15.50 2.14 -3.08
N THR A 256 -15.40 3.09 -2.14
CA THR A 256 -14.32 3.07 -1.14
C THR A 256 -14.42 1.83 -0.25
N SER A 257 -15.62 1.44 0.19
CA SER A 257 -15.83 0.24 1.01
C SER A 257 -15.35 -1.04 0.31
N SER A 258 -15.68 -1.19 -0.99
CA SER A 258 -15.19 -2.33 -1.78
C SER A 258 -13.66 -2.37 -1.84
N SER A 259 -13.03 -1.22 -2.09
CA SER A 259 -11.57 -1.11 -2.18
C SER A 259 -10.87 -1.47 -0.86
N ILE A 260 -11.46 -1.10 0.28
CA ILE A 260 -10.93 -1.45 1.61
C ILE A 260 -11.07 -2.95 1.90
N ASN A 261 -12.18 -3.58 1.49
CA ASN A 261 -12.34 -5.03 1.65
C ASN A 261 -11.32 -5.82 0.82
N GLU A 262 -11.06 -5.38 -0.43
CA GLU A 262 -10.00 -5.96 -1.26
C GLU A 262 -8.61 -5.77 -0.64
N MET A 263 -8.33 -4.61 -0.04
CA MET A 263 -7.10 -4.37 0.70
C MET A 263 -6.96 -5.32 1.90
N GLY A 264 -8.04 -5.57 2.65
CA GLY A 264 -8.04 -6.57 3.74
C GLY A 264 -7.67 -7.98 3.26
N ALA A 265 -8.13 -8.40 2.08
CA ALA A 265 -7.72 -9.67 1.47
C ALA A 265 -6.24 -9.65 1.04
N SER A 266 -5.77 -8.54 0.46
CA SER A 266 -4.37 -8.37 0.07
C SER A 266 -3.43 -8.45 1.27
N ILE A 267 -3.77 -7.81 2.39
CA ILE A 267 -2.98 -7.85 3.64
C ILE A 267 -2.82 -9.30 4.14
N LYS A 268 -3.89 -10.10 4.12
CA LYS A 268 -3.82 -11.53 4.48
C LYS A 268 -2.90 -12.33 3.56
N ASN A 269 -2.94 -12.07 2.26
CA ASN A 269 -2.06 -12.74 1.30
C ASN A 269 -0.59 -12.37 1.51
N VAL A 270 -0.29 -11.10 1.83
CA VAL A 270 1.08 -10.66 2.17
C VAL A 270 1.57 -11.35 3.44
N ALA A 271 0.72 -11.44 4.48
CA ALA A 271 1.06 -12.15 5.72
C ALA A 271 1.37 -13.64 5.46
N ALA A 272 0.52 -14.34 4.70
CA ALA A 272 0.77 -15.73 4.33
C ALA A 272 2.05 -15.90 3.47
N SER A 273 2.36 -14.93 2.62
CA SER A 273 3.60 -14.93 1.84
C SER A 273 4.83 -14.74 2.73
N ALA A 274 4.73 -13.90 3.77
CA ALA A 274 5.79 -13.71 4.76
C ALA A 274 6.04 -15.00 5.56
N ASP A 275 4.99 -15.72 5.98
CA ASP A 275 5.12 -17.02 6.68
C ASP A 275 5.84 -18.06 5.80
N ASN A 276 5.45 -18.17 4.53
CA ASN A 276 6.11 -19.08 3.58
C ASN A 276 7.58 -18.70 3.33
N LEU A 277 7.88 -17.40 3.25
CA LEU A 277 9.24 -16.90 3.10
C LEU A 277 10.09 -17.22 4.33
N SER A 278 9.51 -17.14 5.55
CA SER A 278 10.16 -17.56 6.79
C SER A 278 10.55 -19.03 6.75
N ALA A 279 9.61 -19.91 6.40
CA ALA A 279 9.86 -21.35 6.31
C ALA A 279 10.93 -21.68 5.27
N SER A 280 10.90 -21.00 4.12
CA SER A 280 11.91 -21.15 3.06
C SER A 280 13.30 -20.68 3.50
N ALA A 281 13.36 -19.61 4.29
CA ALA A 281 14.61 -19.10 4.87
C ALA A 281 15.21 -20.11 5.87
N GLU A 282 14.40 -20.72 6.73
CA GLU A 282 14.83 -21.78 7.65
C GLU A 282 15.36 -23.02 6.91
N GLU A 283 14.66 -23.48 5.86
CA GLU A 283 15.11 -24.61 5.03
C GLU A 283 16.43 -24.29 4.31
N THR A 284 16.58 -23.06 3.81
CA THR A 284 17.82 -22.58 3.20
C THR A 284 18.95 -22.57 4.22
N ALA A 285 18.71 -22.11 5.47
CA ALA A 285 19.70 -22.12 6.54
C ALA A 285 20.22 -23.54 6.82
N SER A 286 19.31 -24.52 6.93
CA SER A 286 19.68 -25.92 7.15
C SER A 286 20.52 -26.47 6.01
N SER A 287 20.11 -26.23 4.77
CA SER A 287 20.82 -26.69 3.57
C SER A 287 22.24 -26.09 3.50
N ILE A 288 22.41 -24.83 3.92
CA ILE A 288 23.71 -24.18 3.96
C ILE A 288 24.62 -24.73 5.05
N HIS A 289 24.08 -25.17 6.20
CA HIS A 289 24.88 -25.88 7.21
C HIS A 289 25.40 -27.22 6.70
N GLU A 290 24.58 -28.01 5.99
CA GLU A 290 25.03 -29.26 5.36
C GLU A 290 26.06 -29.00 4.26
N MET A 291 25.88 -27.92 3.49
CA MET A 291 26.84 -27.50 2.49
C MET A 291 28.19 -27.11 3.11
N ALA A 292 28.19 -26.39 4.23
CA ALA A 292 29.41 -26.01 4.94
C ALA A 292 30.20 -27.25 5.41
N ALA A 293 29.51 -28.25 5.98
CA ALA A 293 30.13 -29.51 6.38
C ALA A 293 30.70 -30.27 5.16
N SER A 294 29.99 -30.27 4.04
CA SER A 294 30.45 -30.89 2.79
C SER A 294 31.68 -30.20 2.21
N ILE A 295 31.75 -28.86 2.28
CA ILE A 295 32.91 -28.07 1.85
C ILE A 295 34.13 -28.40 2.72
N GLU A 296 33.94 -28.53 4.03
CA GLU A 296 35.02 -28.87 4.96
C GLU A 296 35.58 -30.27 4.70
N SER A 297 34.71 -31.26 4.50
CA SER A 297 35.10 -32.63 4.12
C SER A 297 35.82 -32.68 2.75
N ALA A 298 35.38 -31.88 1.78
CA ALA A 298 36.05 -31.78 0.48
C ALA A 298 37.44 -31.12 0.60
N ALA A 299 37.59 -30.11 1.46
CA ALA A 299 38.87 -29.47 1.72
C ALA A 299 39.85 -30.43 2.41
N GLU A 300 39.38 -31.21 3.39
CA GLU A 300 40.17 -32.26 4.03
C GLU A 300 40.61 -33.32 3.01
N SER A 301 39.68 -33.82 2.20
CA SER A 301 39.96 -34.81 1.14
C SER A 301 41.00 -34.31 0.13
N ALA A 302 40.93 -33.03 -0.26
CA ALA A 302 41.93 -32.40 -1.12
C ALA A 302 43.30 -32.33 -0.43
N GLY A 303 43.34 -32.03 0.87
CA GLY A 303 44.57 -32.08 1.67
C GLY A 303 45.23 -33.46 1.66
N THR A 304 44.45 -34.51 1.94
CA THR A 304 44.93 -35.90 1.91
C THR A 304 45.41 -36.31 0.51
N LEU A 305 44.68 -35.93 -0.54
CA LEU A 305 45.08 -36.22 -1.92
C LEU A 305 46.39 -35.53 -2.29
N SER A 306 46.60 -34.28 -1.86
CA SER A 306 47.84 -33.54 -2.09
C SER A 306 49.05 -34.26 -1.49
N GLN A 307 48.89 -34.78 -0.26
CA GLN A 307 49.90 -35.58 0.40
C GLN A 307 50.19 -36.87 -0.37
N ALA A 308 49.16 -37.63 -0.73
CA ALA A 308 49.31 -38.88 -1.48
C ALA A 308 49.99 -38.68 -2.85
N VAL A 309 49.68 -37.57 -3.54
CA VAL A 309 50.37 -37.18 -4.78
C VAL A 309 51.85 -36.87 -4.53
N GLY A 310 52.18 -36.20 -3.41
CA GLY A 310 53.56 -35.93 -3.01
C GLY A 310 54.36 -37.20 -2.71
N GLU A 311 53.75 -38.17 -2.03
CA GLU A 311 54.34 -39.49 -1.75
C GLU A 311 54.55 -40.27 -3.05
N THR A 312 53.55 -40.28 -3.94
CA THR A 312 53.64 -40.92 -5.27
C THR A 312 54.77 -40.33 -6.10
N SER A 313 54.91 -39.00 -6.12
CA SER A 313 55.98 -38.33 -6.84
C SER A 313 57.36 -38.73 -6.32
N SER A 314 57.51 -38.84 -4.99
CA SER A 314 58.77 -39.28 -4.36
C SER A 314 59.10 -40.73 -4.71
N ALA A 315 58.10 -41.62 -4.66
CA ALA A 315 58.25 -43.02 -5.04
C ALA A 315 58.66 -43.17 -6.52
N ILE A 316 58.13 -42.33 -7.42
CA ILE A 316 58.52 -42.37 -8.85
C ILE A 316 59.98 -41.94 -9.04
N VAL A 317 60.48 -40.97 -8.26
CA VAL A 317 61.89 -40.58 -8.29
C VAL A 317 62.79 -41.76 -7.89
N GLU A 318 62.40 -42.50 -6.85
CA GLU A 318 63.14 -43.68 -6.38
C GLU A 318 63.09 -44.83 -7.39
N VAL A 319 61.93 -45.08 -8.03
CA VAL A 319 61.80 -46.05 -9.12
C VAL A 319 62.69 -45.67 -10.30
N THR A 320 62.75 -44.38 -10.66
CA THR A 320 63.60 -43.90 -11.76
C THR A 320 65.08 -44.13 -11.47
N ALA A 321 65.51 -43.90 -10.22
CA ALA A 321 66.87 -44.24 -9.78
C ALA A 321 67.13 -45.76 -9.90
N SER A 322 66.18 -46.59 -9.46
CA SER A 322 66.26 -48.05 -9.58
C SER A 322 66.35 -48.53 -11.03
N ILE A 323 65.57 -47.95 -11.94
CA ILE A 323 65.63 -48.22 -13.39
C ILE A 323 67.02 -47.94 -13.95
N ASN A 324 67.63 -46.81 -13.56
CA ASN A 324 68.99 -46.46 -13.99
C ASN A 324 70.03 -47.44 -13.43
N GLN A 325 69.88 -47.89 -12.18
CA GLN A 325 70.75 -48.89 -11.58
C GLN A 325 70.65 -50.24 -12.29
N VAL A 326 69.43 -50.71 -12.62
CA VAL A 326 69.22 -51.93 -13.42
C VAL A 326 69.89 -51.81 -14.78
N GLY A 327 69.77 -50.66 -15.46
CA GLY A 327 70.48 -50.40 -16.71
C GLY A 327 71.99 -50.60 -16.59
N ASN A 328 72.62 -50.02 -15.56
CA ASN A 328 74.05 -50.22 -15.32
C ASN A 328 74.42 -51.68 -15.03
N SER A 329 73.57 -52.42 -14.30
CA SER A 329 73.77 -53.85 -14.04
C SER A 329 73.66 -54.69 -15.31
N VAL A 330 72.78 -54.31 -16.25
CA VAL A 330 72.67 -54.97 -17.56
C VAL A 330 73.96 -54.79 -18.37
N ASP A 331 74.53 -53.58 -18.38
CA ASP A 331 75.80 -53.31 -19.08
C ASP A 331 76.96 -54.15 -18.50
N GLN A 332 77.03 -54.27 -17.16
CA GLN A 332 78.02 -55.12 -16.50
C GLN A 332 77.81 -56.61 -16.81
N LEU A 333 76.56 -57.07 -16.82
CA LEU A 333 76.23 -58.46 -17.14
C LEU A 333 76.59 -58.79 -18.59
N ALA A 334 76.36 -57.86 -19.53
CA ALA A 334 76.75 -58.01 -20.92
C ALA A 334 78.27 -58.18 -21.09
N ALA A 335 79.07 -57.37 -20.39
CA ALA A 335 80.52 -57.52 -20.38
C ALA A 335 80.95 -58.90 -19.83
N ALA A 336 80.36 -59.33 -18.70
CA ALA A 336 80.68 -60.62 -18.08
C ALA A 336 80.32 -61.82 -18.98
N VAL A 337 79.19 -61.77 -19.69
CA VAL A 337 78.82 -62.79 -20.68
C VAL A 337 79.84 -62.84 -21.82
N HIS A 338 80.28 -61.67 -22.31
CA HIS A 338 81.27 -61.59 -23.37
C HIS A 338 82.62 -62.21 -22.97
N GLU A 339 83.07 -61.94 -21.74
CA GLU A 339 84.30 -62.50 -21.18
C GLU A 339 84.18 -64.01 -20.93
N THR A 340 83.05 -64.45 -20.38
CA THR A 340 82.78 -65.88 -20.15
C THR A 340 82.73 -66.65 -21.46
N ALA A 341 82.12 -66.09 -22.50
CA ALA A 341 82.09 -66.69 -23.83
C ALA A 341 83.50 -66.83 -24.44
N ALA A 342 84.38 -65.85 -24.23
CA ALA A 342 85.77 -65.94 -24.64
C ALA A 342 86.52 -67.07 -23.91
N ALA A 343 86.37 -67.15 -22.58
CA ALA A 343 86.95 -68.22 -21.77
C ALA A 343 86.44 -69.62 -22.18
N VAL A 344 85.15 -69.76 -22.50
CA VAL A 344 84.56 -71.02 -23.01
C VAL A 344 85.22 -71.45 -24.32
N ASN A 345 85.49 -70.51 -25.23
CA ASN A 345 86.20 -70.81 -26.49
C ASN A 345 87.64 -71.25 -26.25
N GLU A 346 88.34 -70.62 -25.30
CA GLU A 346 89.71 -70.99 -24.92
C GLU A 346 89.78 -72.37 -24.25
N ILE A 347 88.85 -72.67 -23.34
CA ILE A 347 88.73 -74.02 -22.75
C ILE A 347 88.44 -75.05 -23.85
N GLY A 348 87.58 -74.72 -24.82
CA GLY A 348 87.34 -75.58 -25.98
C GLY A 348 88.59 -75.87 -26.81
N ALA A 349 89.53 -74.92 -26.90
CA ALA A 349 90.82 -75.12 -27.57
C ALA A 349 91.76 -76.01 -26.73
N THR A 350 91.90 -75.72 -25.43
CA THR A 350 92.79 -76.50 -24.54
C THR A 350 92.34 -77.96 -24.38
N ILE A 351 91.03 -78.23 -24.37
CA ILE A 351 90.52 -79.62 -24.37
C ILE A 351 91.01 -80.39 -25.61
N ARG A 352 91.01 -79.77 -26.80
CA ARG A 352 91.52 -80.41 -28.02
C ARG A 352 93.04 -80.65 -27.97
N GLU A 353 93.79 -79.74 -27.36
CA GLU A 353 95.24 -79.92 -27.16
C GLU A 353 95.53 -81.08 -26.20
N VAL A 354 94.78 -81.19 -25.10
CA VAL A 354 94.91 -82.30 -24.14
C VAL A 354 94.50 -83.64 -24.77
N GLU A 355 93.42 -83.66 -25.57
CA GLU A 355 93.01 -84.85 -26.33
C GLU A 355 94.12 -85.31 -27.28
N SER A 356 94.72 -84.38 -28.05
CA SER A 356 95.84 -84.68 -28.95
C SER A 356 97.08 -85.20 -28.20
N ALA A 357 97.43 -84.58 -27.06
CA ALA A 357 98.58 -84.97 -26.26
C ALA A 357 98.39 -86.35 -25.59
N ALA A 358 97.16 -86.68 -25.19
CA ALA A 358 96.80 -88.00 -24.68
C ALA A 358 96.97 -89.08 -25.77
N GLN A 359 96.46 -88.82 -26.97
CA GLN A 359 96.59 -89.73 -28.11
C GLN A 359 98.06 -89.95 -28.52
N GLU A 360 98.87 -88.88 -28.55
CA GLU A 360 100.31 -88.98 -28.82
C GLU A 360 101.04 -89.79 -27.74
N SER A 361 100.69 -89.58 -26.47
CA SER A 361 101.25 -90.35 -25.35
C SER A 361 100.88 -91.83 -25.40
N ALA A 362 99.66 -92.16 -25.83
CA ALA A 362 99.22 -93.54 -26.04
C ALA A 362 100.06 -94.22 -27.12
N ASN A 363 100.21 -93.56 -28.28
CA ASN A 363 100.99 -94.08 -29.40
C ASN A 363 102.46 -94.29 -29.02
N LEU A 364 103.09 -93.32 -28.35
CA LEU A 364 104.48 -93.43 -27.90
C LEU A 364 104.66 -94.57 -26.90
N ALA A 365 103.73 -94.74 -25.95
CA ALA A 365 103.77 -95.84 -25.00
C ALA A 365 103.59 -97.20 -25.69
N GLU A 366 102.78 -97.29 -26.73
CA GLU A 366 102.63 -98.50 -27.55
C GLU A 366 103.91 -98.83 -28.32
N ASP A 367 104.58 -97.83 -28.90
CA ASP A 367 105.87 -98.00 -29.58
C ASP A 367 106.97 -98.48 -28.63
N VAL A 368 107.10 -97.87 -27.45
CA VAL A 368 108.07 -98.29 -26.41
C VAL A 368 107.76 -99.72 -25.93
N MET A 369 106.48 -100.05 -25.76
CA MET A 369 106.06 -101.40 -25.38
C MET A 369 106.48 -102.43 -26.43
N LYS A 370 106.24 -102.12 -27.71
CA LYS A 370 106.61 -102.97 -28.84
C LYS A 370 108.13 -103.13 -28.93
N GLU A 371 108.89 -102.05 -28.92
CA GLU A 371 110.36 -102.09 -29.04
C GLU A 371 111.02 -102.83 -27.86
N ALA A 372 110.59 -102.55 -26.63
CA ALA A 372 111.11 -103.22 -25.44
C ALA A 372 110.79 -104.73 -25.43
N SER A 373 109.56 -105.11 -25.79
CA SER A 373 109.11 -106.51 -25.80
C SER A 373 109.69 -107.32 -26.97
N GLU A 374 109.81 -106.72 -28.15
CA GLU A 374 110.26 -107.43 -29.35
C GLU A 374 111.77 -107.38 -29.50
N THR A 375 112.36 -106.20 -29.50
CA THR A 375 113.80 -106.00 -29.80
C THR A 375 114.63 -106.12 -28.53
N GLY A 376 114.24 -105.42 -27.46
CA GLY A 376 114.98 -105.38 -26.19
C GLY A 376 115.09 -106.76 -25.54
N MET A 377 113.96 -107.46 -25.35
CA MET A 377 113.95 -108.79 -24.74
C MET A 377 114.71 -109.83 -25.58
N ARG A 378 114.60 -109.78 -26.93
CA ARG A 378 115.37 -110.66 -27.81
C ARG A 378 116.87 -110.43 -27.68
N ALA A 379 117.32 -109.18 -27.60
CA ALA A 379 118.74 -108.86 -27.44
C ALA A 379 119.29 -109.35 -26.10
N VAL A 380 118.52 -109.22 -25.00
CA VAL A 380 118.90 -109.75 -23.69
C VAL A 380 118.98 -111.28 -23.71
N GLU A 381 118.04 -111.96 -24.37
CA GLU A 381 118.04 -113.41 -24.47
C GLU A 381 119.24 -113.92 -25.28
N ALA A 382 119.55 -113.28 -26.42
CA ALA A 382 120.75 -113.60 -27.19
C ALA A 382 122.04 -113.38 -26.39
N ALA A 383 122.13 -112.30 -25.59
CA ALA A 383 123.26 -112.06 -24.70
C ALA A 383 123.39 -113.13 -23.61
N ARG A 384 122.26 -113.60 -23.05
CA ARG A 384 122.21 -114.68 -22.07
C ARG A 384 122.70 -116.01 -22.65
N GLU A 385 122.24 -116.36 -23.86
CA GLU A 385 122.70 -117.54 -24.59
C GLU A 385 124.19 -117.45 -24.89
N GLY A 386 124.67 -116.31 -25.39
CA GLY A 386 126.08 -116.06 -25.66
C GLY A 386 126.96 -116.21 -24.40
N MET A 387 126.55 -115.63 -23.27
CA MET A 387 127.27 -115.78 -21.99
C MET A 387 127.30 -117.23 -21.49
N THR A 388 126.22 -117.98 -21.72
CA THR A 388 126.16 -119.41 -21.38
C THR A 388 127.13 -120.23 -22.24
N ALA A 389 127.19 -119.97 -23.54
CA ALA A 389 128.12 -120.61 -24.46
C ALA A 389 129.60 -120.27 -24.16
N ILE A 390 129.90 -119.03 -23.77
CA ILE A 390 131.23 -118.62 -23.32
C ILE A 390 131.60 -119.39 -22.04
N ARG A 391 130.69 -119.44 -21.05
CA ARG A 391 130.92 -120.21 -19.81
C ARG A 391 131.30 -121.67 -20.12
N GLU A 392 130.54 -122.36 -20.97
CA GLU A 392 130.83 -123.73 -21.38
C GLU A 392 132.19 -123.87 -22.08
N THR A 393 132.56 -122.91 -22.91
CA THR A 393 133.84 -122.92 -23.63
C THR A 393 135.02 -122.67 -22.69
N VAL A 394 134.88 -121.75 -21.74
CA VAL A 394 135.88 -121.48 -20.69
C VAL A 394 136.04 -122.71 -19.77
N THR A 395 134.94 -123.35 -19.37
CA THR A 395 134.99 -124.59 -18.57
C THR A 395 135.69 -125.73 -19.33
N ARG A 396 135.40 -125.91 -20.63
CA ARG A 396 136.11 -126.89 -21.47
C ARG A 396 137.60 -126.53 -21.63
N GLY A 397 137.93 -125.26 -21.78
CA GLY A 397 139.30 -124.77 -21.84
C GLY A 397 140.08 -125.09 -20.56
N ALA A 398 139.47 -124.87 -19.40
CA ALA A 398 140.05 -125.23 -18.10
C ALA A 398 140.38 -126.72 -18.02
N ASP A 399 139.48 -127.60 -18.48
CA ASP A 399 139.68 -129.05 -18.48
C ASP A 399 140.83 -129.51 -19.39
N VAL A 400 140.96 -128.94 -20.59
CA VAL A 400 142.08 -129.22 -21.51
C VAL A 400 143.42 -128.83 -20.88
N ILE A 401 143.50 -127.62 -20.30
CA ILE A 401 144.73 -127.12 -19.67
C ILE A 401 145.08 -127.95 -18.44
N ASN A 402 144.09 -128.35 -17.64
CA ASN A 402 144.30 -129.21 -16.48
C ASN A 402 144.88 -130.58 -16.90
N ARG A 403 144.38 -131.16 -18.01
CA ARG A 403 144.96 -132.38 -18.60
C ARG A 403 146.38 -132.16 -19.14
N LEU A 404 146.69 -130.99 -19.69
CA LEU A 404 148.05 -130.63 -20.10
C LEU A 404 149.00 -130.55 -18.89
N GLY A 405 148.55 -129.97 -17.78
CA GLY A 405 149.28 -129.95 -16.51
C GLY A 405 149.59 -131.36 -16.01
N ALA A 406 148.59 -132.26 -16.03
CA ALA A 406 148.77 -133.66 -15.63
C ALA A 406 149.76 -134.43 -16.54
N ARG A 407 149.69 -134.22 -17.87
CA ARG A 407 150.64 -134.82 -18.82
C ARG A 407 152.05 -134.27 -18.64
N SER A 408 152.20 -132.99 -18.31
CA SER A 408 153.51 -132.39 -18.05
C SER A 408 154.14 -132.99 -16.78
N GLU A 409 153.35 -133.29 -15.74
CA GLU A 409 153.82 -134.02 -14.56
C GLU A 409 154.33 -135.43 -14.89
N GLU A 410 153.66 -136.13 -15.82
CA GLU A 410 154.09 -137.45 -16.30
C GLU A 410 155.42 -137.37 -17.06
N ILE A 411 155.60 -136.36 -17.92
CA ILE A 411 156.88 -136.12 -18.60
C ILE A 411 157.99 -135.82 -17.59
N GLY A 412 157.72 -135.03 -16.54
CA GLY A 412 158.68 -134.77 -15.47
C GLY A 412 159.21 -136.07 -14.84
N LYS A 413 158.33 -137.04 -14.57
CA LYS A 413 158.72 -138.37 -14.05
C LYS A 413 159.62 -139.14 -15.02
N ILE A 414 159.33 -139.06 -16.32
CA ILE A 414 160.16 -139.71 -17.35
C ILE A 414 161.55 -139.09 -17.40
N LEU A 415 161.65 -137.76 -17.31
CA LEU A 415 162.94 -137.05 -17.31
C LEU A 415 163.80 -137.45 -16.10
N THR A 416 163.21 -137.61 -14.92
CA THR A 416 163.94 -138.13 -13.74
C THR A 416 164.58 -139.49 -14.01
N VAL A 417 163.84 -140.40 -14.67
CA VAL A 417 164.37 -141.73 -15.05
C VAL A 417 165.48 -141.60 -16.11
N ILE A 418 165.32 -140.72 -17.09
CA ILE A 418 166.36 -140.49 -18.11
C ILE A 418 167.64 -139.97 -17.46
N THR A 419 167.54 -139.01 -16.53
CA THR A 419 168.69 -138.48 -15.77
C THR A 419 169.39 -139.62 -15.01
N GLU A 420 168.63 -140.48 -14.33
CA GLU A 420 169.18 -141.64 -13.61
C GLU A 420 169.88 -142.63 -14.56
N VAL A 421 169.27 -142.92 -15.73
CA VAL A 421 169.88 -143.77 -16.75
C VAL A 421 171.15 -143.14 -17.29
N THR A 422 171.18 -141.82 -17.55
CA THR A 422 172.39 -141.14 -18.01
C THR A 422 173.49 -141.14 -16.97
N ASP A 423 173.18 -140.95 -15.68
CA ASP A 423 174.17 -141.04 -14.60
C ASP A 423 174.75 -142.46 -14.49
N GLN A 424 173.89 -143.50 -14.57
CA GLN A 424 174.34 -144.89 -14.60
C GLN A 424 175.20 -145.18 -15.84
N THR A 425 174.82 -144.65 -17.00
CA THR A 425 175.55 -144.84 -18.26
C THR A 425 176.93 -144.16 -18.20
N SER A 426 177.01 -142.97 -17.58
CA SER A 426 178.28 -142.27 -17.32
C SER A 426 179.19 -143.04 -16.36
N LEU A 427 178.63 -143.66 -15.32
CA LEU A 427 179.37 -144.53 -14.38
C LEU A 427 179.85 -145.85 -15.01
N LEU A 428 179.01 -146.48 -15.84
CA LEU A 428 179.38 -147.67 -16.61
C LEU A 428 180.50 -147.35 -17.61
N ALA A 429 180.38 -146.22 -18.29
CA ALA A 429 181.40 -145.68 -19.16
C ALA A 429 182.71 -145.43 -18.40
N LEU A 430 182.65 -144.81 -17.22
CA LEU A 430 183.84 -144.60 -16.38
C LEU A 430 184.48 -145.91 -15.94
N ASN A 431 183.68 -146.90 -15.51
CA ASN A 431 184.19 -148.22 -15.15
C ASN A 431 184.80 -148.95 -16.35
N ALA A 432 184.20 -148.81 -17.55
CA ALA A 432 184.75 -149.34 -18.79
C ALA A 432 186.07 -148.66 -19.16
N ALA A 433 186.20 -147.34 -18.94
CA ALA A 433 187.45 -146.59 -19.17
C ALA A 433 188.56 -147.05 -18.22
N ILE A 434 188.22 -147.30 -16.94
CA ILE A 434 189.16 -147.82 -15.94
C ILE A 434 189.63 -149.24 -16.29
N LEU A 435 188.69 -150.15 -16.62
CA LEU A 435 189.04 -151.52 -17.01
C LEU A 435 189.87 -151.56 -18.30
N ALA A 436 189.58 -150.67 -19.24
CA ALA A 436 190.39 -150.50 -20.45
C ALA A 436 191.82 -150.04 -20.14
N ALA A 437 192.01 -149.13 -19.18
CA ALA A 437 193.34 -148.74 -18.72
C ALA A 437 194.07 -149.89 -18.01
N GLN A 438 193.34 -150.75 -17.29
CA GLN A 438 193.88 -151.87 -16.52
C GLN A 438 194.37 -153.04 -17.40
N ALA A 439 193.80 -153.22 -18.59
CA ALA A 439 194.22 -154.24 -19.57
C ALA A 439 195.51 -153.87 -20.34
N GLY A 440 196.09 -152.69 -20.09
CA GLY A 440 197.37 -152.26 -20.67
C GLY A 440 197.34 -152.17 -22.20
N GLU A 441 198.37 -152.69 -22.88
CA GLU A 441 198.49 -152.68 -24.35
C GLU A 441 197.29 -153.34 -25.05
N TYR A 442 196.60 -154.28 -24.39
CA TYR A 442 195.43 -154.97 -24.92
C TYR A 442 194.11 -154.19 -24.71
N GLY A 443 194.10 -153.08 -23.96
CA GLY A 443 192.90 -152.33 -23.57
C GLY A 443 192.65 -150.99 -24.28
N LYS A 444 193.60 -150.49 -25.08
CA LYS A 444 193.53 -149.15 -25.72
C LYS A 444 192.28 -148.92 -26.58
N GLY A 445 191.78 -149.96 -27.26
CA GLY A 445 190.56 -149.86 -28.08
C GLY A 445 189.28 -149.67 -27.26
N PHE A 446 189.23 -150.19 -26.03
CA PHE A 446 188.06 -150.08 -25.15
C PHE A 446 187.96 -148.72 -24.44
N ALA A 447 189.10 -148.05 -24.18
CA ALA A 447 189.13 -146.77 -23.47
C ALA A 447 188.47 -145.64 -24.27
N VAL A 448 188.69 -145.62 -25.59
CA VAL A 448 188.10 -144.61 -26.49
C VAL A 448 186.58 -144.70 -26.52
N VAL A 449 186.04 -145.92 -26.58
CA VAL A 449 184.57 -146.14 -26.60
C VAL A 449 183.95 -145.72 -25.27
N ALA A 450 184.66 -145.97 -24.16
CA ALA A 450 184.20 -145.61 -22.84
C ALA A 450 184.16 -144.08 -22.62
N ASP A 451 185.17 -143.32 -23.05
CA ASP A 451 185.14 -141.86 -22.97
C ASP A 451 184.02 -141.25 -23.83
N GLU A 452 183.78 -141.81 -25.03
CA GLU A 452 182.70 -141.36 -25.91
C GLU A 452 181.30 -141.60 -25.29
N ILE A 453 181.08 -142.74 -24.62
CA ILE A 453 179.82 -143.02 -23.93
C ILE A 453 179.63 -142.08 -22.73
N LYS A 454 180.70 -141.74 -22.01
CA LYS A 454 180.65 -140.80 -20.89
C LYS A 454 180.26 -139.40 -21.36
N GLU A 455 180.91 -138.90 -22.41
CA GLU A 455 180.58 -137.59 -22.98
C GLU A 455 179.14 -137.55 -23.51
N LEU A 456 178.67 -138.63 -24.15
CA LEU A 456 177.28 -138.74 -24.59
C LEU A 456 176.29 -138.74 -23.41
N ALA A 457 176.61 -139.45 -22.32
CA ALA A 457 175.79 -139.48 -21.12
C ALA A 457 175.72 -138.11 -20.43
N GLU A 458 176.85 -137.40 -20.28
CA GLU A 458 176.88 -136.04 -19.73
C GLU A 458 176.08 -135.04 -20.58
N ARG A 459 176.19 -135.11 -21.92
CA ARG A 459 175.37 -134.30 -22.84
C ARG A 459 173.88 -134.61 -22.73
N THR A 460 173.53 -135.89 -22.54
CA THR A 460 172.13 -136.33 -22.42
C THR A 460 171.54 -135.90 -21.07
N ALA A 461 172.32 -135.97 -19.97
CA ALA A 461 171.91 -135.48 -18.66
C ALA A 461 171.64 -133.96 -18.67
N ASN A 462 172.56 -133.18 -19.27
CA ASN A 462 172.37 -131.73 -19.41
C ASN A 462 171.13 -131.38 -20.25
N SER A 463 170.91 -132.08 -21.36
CA SER A 463 169.71 -131.87 -22.20
C SER A 463 168.43 -132.27 -21.46
N THR A 464 168.47 -133.32 -20.64
CA THR A 464 167.33 -133.78 -19.84
C THR A 464 166.95 -132.76 -18.78
N LYS A 465 167.95 -132.12 -18.14
CA LYS A 465 167.74 -131.02 -17.18
C LYS A 465 167.14 -129.78 -17.83
N GLU A 466 167.59 -129.40 -19.02
CA GLU A 466 166.98 -128.29 -19.76
C GLU A 466 165.50 -128.57 -20.09
N ILE A 467 165.16 -129.82 -20.47
CA ILE A 467 163.78 -130.21 -20.71
C ILE A 467 162.97 -130.23 -19.40
N GLU A 468 163.58 -130.63 -18.28
CA GLU A 468 162.94 -130.61 -16.96
C GLU A 468 162.53 -129.19 -16.55
N ASP A 469 163.43 -128.22 -16.73
CA ASP A 469 163.14 -126.80 -16.48
C ASP A 469 161.98 -126.28 -17.36
N VAL A 470 161.94 -126.68 -18.65
CA VAL A 470 160.85 -126.32 -19.57
C VAL A 470 159.52 -126.95 -19.14
N VAL A 471 159.53 -128.23 -18.72
CA VAL A 471 158.32 -128.94 -18.29
C VAL A 471 157.77 -128.35 -16.99
N GLU A 472 158.63 -127.97 -16.05
CA GLU A 472 158.21 -127.30 -14.81
C GLU A 472 157.65 -125.90 -15.09
N ALA A 473 158.23 -125.16 -16.04
CA ALA A 473 157.66 -123.89 -16.52
C ALA A 473 156.26 -124.10 -17.14
N VAL A 474 156.09 -125.09 -18.03
CA VAL A 474 154.78 -125.44 -18.63
C VAL A 474 153.76 -125.83 -17.57
N ARG A 475 154.16 -126.58 -16.53
CA ARG A 475 153.28 -126.97 -15.41
C ARG A 475 152.77 -125.74 -14.65
N ARG A 476 153.67 -124.81 -14.34
CA ARG A 476 153.33 -123.55 -13.67
C ARG A 476 152.41 -122.69 -14.54
N GLU A 477 152.71 -122.53 -15.82
CA GLU A 477 151.87 -121.79 -16.76
C GLU A 477 150.47 -122.43 -16.92
N ALA A 478 150.38 -123.76 -16.95
CA ALA A 478 149.09 -124.47 -16.98
C ALA A 478 148.27 -124.21 -15.72
N ALA A 479 148.89 -124.22 -14.53
CA ALA A 479 148.20 -123.89 -13.28
C ALA A 479 147.71 -122.43 -13.25
N ASP A 480 148.51 -121.49 -13.76
CA ASP A 480 148.12 -120.09 -13.90
C ASP A 480 146.94 -119.94 -14.86
N ALA A 481 146.95 -120.65 -15.98
CA ALA A 481 145.88 -120.61 -16.97
C ALA A 481 144.58 -121.26 -16.46
N VAL A 482 144.63 -122.33 -15.65
CA VAL A 482 143.44 -122.88 -14.97
C VAL A 482 142.83 -121.85 -14.03
N ARG A 483 143.63 -121.15 -13.21
CA ARG A 483 143.13 -120.08 -12.32
C ARG A 483 142.45 -118.95 -13.11
N ALA A 484 143.04 -118.54 -14.23
CA ALA A 484 142.43 -117.54 -15.12
C ALA A 484 141.10 -118.02 -15.72
N MET A 485 140.99 -119.31 -16.08
CA MET A 485 139.74 -119.90 -16.57
C MET A 485 138.67 -119.97 -15.48
N GLU A 486 139.01 -120.33 -14.24
CA GLU A 486 138.07 -120.29 -13.10
C GLU A 486 137.52 -118.87 -12.86
N GLU A 487 138.38 -117.85 -12.96
CA GLU A 487 137.94 -116.45 -12.92
C GLU A 487 137.02 -116.10 -14.10
N GLY A 488 137.31 -116.64 -15.30
CA GLY A 488 136.46 -116.53 -16.49
C GLY A 488 135.06 -117.13 -16.29
N VAL A 489 134.96 -118.30 -15.65
CA VAL A 489 133.66 -118.90 -15.28
C VAL A 489 132.88 -117.98 -14.34
N LYS A 490 133.53 -117.44 -13.29
CA LYS A 490 132.87 -116.50 -12.36
C LYS A 490 132.40 -115.21 -13.06
N LYS A 491 133.20 -114.64 -13.96
CA LYS A 491 132.83 -113.43 -14.72
C LYS A 491 131.65 -113.68 -15.68
N THR A 492 131.62 -114.83 -16.35
CA THR A 492 130.52 -115.19 -17.25
C THR A 492 129.23 -115.50 -16.50
N GLU A 493 129.27 -116.14 -15.33
CA GLU A 493 128.11 -116.26 -14.43
C GLU A 493 127.58 -114.89 -13.98
N GLY A 494 128.48 -113.96 -13.68
CA GLY A 494 128.14 -112.55 -13.46
C GLY A 494 127.39 -111.93 -14.64
N GLY A 495 127.85 -112.18 -15.87
CA GLY A 495 127.21 -111.73 -17.11
C GLY A 495 125.81 -112.31 -17.36
N VAL A 496 125.61 -113.60 -17.08
CA VAL A 496 124.28 -114.25 -17.14
C VAL A 496 123.32 -113.58 -16.15
N ARG A 497 123.74 -113.35 -14.91
CA ARG A 497 122.92 -112.69 -13.88
C ARG A 497 122.56 -111.25 -14.24
N LEU A 498 123.50 -110.50 -14.84
CA LEU A 498 123.23 -109.13 -15.31
C LEU A 498 122.21 -109.13 -16.47
N SER A 499 122.30 -110.08 -17.38
CA SER A 499 121.34 -110.24 -18.49
C SER A 499 119.93 -110.52 -17.95
N LEU A 500 119.78 -111.39 -16.96
CA LEU A 500 118.48 -111.63 -16.28
C LEU A 500 117.94 -110.37 -15.59
N ALA A 501 118.80 -109.57 -14.98
CA ALA A 501 118.39 -108.29 -14.38
C ALA A 501 117.90 -107.29 -15.44
N ALA A 502 118.58 -107.21 -16.58
CA ALA A 502 118.16 -106.38 -17.71
C ALA A 502 116.81 -106.82 -18.28
N GLY A 503 116.57 -108.14 -18.41
CA GLY A 503 115.28 -108.68 -18.85
C GLY A 503 114.13 -108.28 -17.92
N ARG A 504 114.30 -108.39 -16.60
CA ARG A 504 113.29 -107.94 -15.62
C ARG A 504 113.04 -106.43 -15.68
N ALA A 505 114.07 -105.63 -15.96
CA ALA A 505 113.91 -104.19 -16.13
C ALA A 505 113.06 -103.87 -17.38
N LEU A 506 113.30 -104.56 -18.50
CA LEU A 506 112.49 -104.42 -19.72
C LEU A 506 111.04 -104.89 -19.52
N GLU A 507 110.82 -106.00 -18.81
CA GLU A 507 109.47 -106.47 -18.44
C GLU A 507 108.72 -105.40 -17.61
N THR A 508 109.43 -104.74 -16.69
CA THR A 508 108.86 -103.61 -15.93
C THR A 508 108.50 -102.43 -16.84
N ILE A 509 109.33 -102.12 -17.83
CA ILE A 509 109.07 -101.05 -18.82
C ILE A 509 107.82 -101.38 -19.66
N VAL A 510 107.68 -102.62 -20.14
CA VAL A 510 106.51 -103.10 -20.88
C VAL A 510 105.24 -102.90 -20.05
N ASN A 511 105.25 -103.35 -18.79
CA ASN A 511 104.10 -103.20 -17.89
C ASN A 511 103.76 -101.73 -17.59
N ARG A 512 104.76 -100.87 -17.39
CA ARG A 512 104.55 -99.42 -17.18
C ARG A 512 104.04 -98.71 -18.44
N SER A 513 104.49 -99.14 -19.61
CA SER A 513 104.03 -98.59 -20.90
C SER A 513 102.58 -98.96 -21.15
N ARG A 514 102.18 -100.21 -20.86
CA ARG A 514 100.77 -100.64 -20.89
C ARG A 514 99.88 -99.79 -19.97
N GLN A 515 100.30 -99.56 -18.73
CA GLN A 515 99.56 -98.69 -17.81
C GLN A 515 99.46 -97.24 -18.33
N SER A 516 100.44 -96.77 -19.10
CA SER A 516 100.42 -95.43 -19.69
C SER A 516 99.38 -95.32 -20.81
N VAL A 517 99.25 -96.36 -21.65
CA VAL A 517 98.18 -96.45 -22.66
C VAL A 517 96.80 -96.41 -21.99
N GLU A 518 96.58 -97.20 -20.94
CA GLU A 518 95.30 -97.22 -20.21
C GLU A 518 94.95 -95.85 -19.59
N ARG A 519 95.96 -95.12 -19.06
CA ARG A 519 95.77 -93.77 -18.52
C ARG A 519 95.46 -92.75 -19.61
N ALA A 520 96.15 -92.80 -20.75
CA ALA A 520 95.90 -91.92 -21.88
C ALA A 520 94.45 -92.06 -22.39
N GLN A 521 93.96 -93.29 -22.55
CA GLN A 521 92.55 -93.57 -22.88
C GLN A 521 91.56 -93.08 -21.79
N GLY A 522 91.98 -93.04 -20.53
CA GLY A 522 91.23 -92.41 -19.44
C GLY A 522 91.10 -90.89 -19.62
N ILE A 523 92.17 -90.23 -20.04
CA ILE A 523 92.20 -88.78 -20.32
C ILE A 523 91.32 -88.45 -21.54
N GLU A 524 91.36 -89.25 -22.60
CA GLU A 524 90.48 -89.09 -23.78
C GLU A 524 88.99 -89.15 -23.40
N ARG A 525 88.59 -90.11 -22.55
CA ARG A 525 87.21 -90.18 -22.07
C ARG A 525 86.82 -88.96 -21.23
N ALA A 526 87.71 -88.49 -20.35
CA ALA A 526 87.46 -87.32 -19.51
C ALA A 526 87.35 -86.02 -20.34
N THR A 527 88.24 -85.85 -21.33
CA THR A 527 88.22 -84.69 -22.25
C THR A 527 86.99 -84.68 -23.14
N ALA A 528 86.52 -85.84 -23.61
CA ALA A 528 85.26 -85.95 -24.34
C ALA A 528 84.03 -85.50 -23.51
N GLU A 529 83.98 -85.84 -22.21
CA GLU A 529 82.96 -85.33 -21.30
C GLU A 529 83.10 -83.83 -21.04
N GLN A 530 84.33 -83.33 -20.81
CA GLN A 530 84.56 -81.89 -20.65
C GLN A 530 84.12 -81.10 -21.88
N ALA A 531 84.36 -81.62 -23.10
CA ALA A 531 83.92 -80.99 -24.34
C ALA A 531 82.40 -80.85 -24.42
N ARG A 532 81.64 -81.82 -23.90
CA ARG A 532 80.17 -81.71 -23.79
C ARG A 532 79.77 -80.63 -22.79
N GLY A 533 80.41 -80.59 -21.63
CA GLY A 533 80.17 -79.56 -20.61
C GLY A 533 80.40 -78.14 -21.13
N VAL A 534 81.53 -77.90 -21.82
CA VAL A 534 81.86 -76.61 -22.42
C VAL A 534 80.81 -76.18 -23.46
N ARG A 535 80.32 -77.11 -24.29
CA ARG A 535 79.23 -76.81 -25.23
C ARG A 535 77.93 -76.42 -24.52
N GLN A 536 77.58 -77.07 -23.42
CA GLN A 536 76.42 -76.69 -22.61
C GLN A 536 76.58 -75.29 -22.00
N VAL A 537 77.77 -74.96 -21.50
CA VAL A 537 78.06 -73.61 -20.99
C VAL A 537 77.91 -72.57 -22.11
N GLY A 538 78.41 -72.87 -23.32
CA GLY A 538 78.23 -71.98 -24.48
C GLY A 538 76.76 -71.72 -24.82
N VAL A 539 75.91 -72.76 -24.84
CA VAL A 539 74.46 -72.59 -25.06
C VAL A 539 73.81 -71.78 -23.94
N ALA A 540 74.20 -72.01 -22.68
CA ALA A 540 73.70 -71.24 -21.55
C ALA A 540 74.09 -69.75 -21.65
N MET A 541 75.31 -69.43 -22.09
CA MET A 541 75.74 -68.04 -22.29
C MET A 541 74.92 -67.33 -23.37
N GLU A 542 74.56 -68.02 -24.45
CA GLU A 542 73.67 -67.45 -25.48
C GLU A 542 72.25 -67.18 -24.94
N GLN A 543 71.74 -68.04 -24.05
CA GLN A 543 70.47 -67.80 -23.36
C GLN A 543 70.55 -66.59 -22.41
N VAL A 544 71.67 -66.42 -21.69
CA VAL A 544 71.88 -65.22 -20.85
C VAL A 544 71.94 -63.96 -21.71
N ARG A 545 72.57 -64.01 -22.88
CA ARG A 545 72.56 -62.90 -23.85
C ARG A 545 71.13 -62.52 -24.28
N GLN A 546 70.27 -63.50 -24.54
CA GLN A 546 68.87 -63.24 -24.87
C GLN A 546 68.09 -62.62 -23.69
N MET A 547 68.37 -63.05 -22.46
CA MET A 547 67.77 -62.43 -21.27
C MET A 547 68.21 -60.98 -21.10
N ILE A 548 69.48 -60.65 -21.38
CA ILE A 548 69.99 -59.27 -21.38
C ILE A 548 69.17 -58.38 -22.32
N ASP A 549 68.93 -58.83 -23.57
CA ASP A 549 68.12 -58.08 -24.54
C ASP A 549 66.67 -57.87 -24.04
N GLN A 550 66.08 -58.85 -23.36
CA GLN A 550 64.74 -58.72 -22.77
C GLN A 550 64.71 -57.74 -21.59
N ILE A 551 65.70 -57.79 -20.70
CA ILE A 551 65.80 -56.88 -19.56
C ILE A 551 65.99 -55.45 -20.06
N LEU A 552 66.78 -55.23 -21.11
CA LEU A 552 66.98 -53.91 -21.71
C LEU A 552 65.66 -53.29 -22.21
N ARG A 553 64.84 -54.08 -22.93
CA ARG A 553 63.52 -53.64 -23.39
C ARG A 553 62.59 -53.33 -22.21
N ALA A 554 62.52 -54.22 -21.22
CA ALA A 554 61.70 -54.02 -20.03
C ALA A 554 62.11 -52.75 -19.25
N THR A 555 63.42 -52.46 -19.19
CA THR A 555 63.96 -51.26 -18.54
C THR A 555 63.58 -49.98 -19.31
N GLN A 556 63.57 -50.02 -20.65
CA GLN A 556 63.08 -48.90 -21.47
C GLN A 556 61.57 -48.67 -21.28
N ASP A 557 60.77 -49.73 -21.29
CA ASP A 557 59.32 -49.64 -21.07
C ASP A 557 58.99 -49.09 -19.68
N GLN A 558 59.71 -49.54 -18.64
CA GLN A 558 59.60 -49.00 -17.28
C GLN A 558 59.94 -47.51 -17.22
N ARG A 559 60.97 -47.05 -17.95
CA ARG A 559 61.34 -45.64 -18.00
C ARG A 559 60.22 -44.79 -18.59
N GLY A 560 59.63 -45.22 -19.70
CA GLY A 560 58.45 -44.56 -20.29
C GLY A 560 57.22 -44.57 -19.38
N GLY A 561 57.00 -45.67 -18.65
CA GLY A 561 55.95 -45.78 -17.63
C GLY A 561 56.12 -44.77 -16.49
N SER A 562 57.31 -44.68 -15.90
CA SER A 562 57.62 -43.72 -14.83
C SER A 562 57.42 -42.27 -15.27
N GLU A 563 57.83 -41.90 -16.48
CA GLU A 563 57.57 -40.55 -17.02
C GLU A 563 56.08 -40.25 -17.15
N SER A 564 55.28 -41.23 -17.57
CA SER A 564 53.83 -41.08 -17.67
C SER A 564 53.17 -40.92 -16.30
N ILE A 565 53.64 -41.67 -15.29
CA ILE A 565 53.15 -41.54 -13.92
C ILE A 565 53.53 -40.17 -13.36
N MET A 566 54.75 -39.68 -13.60
CA MET A 566 55.19 -38.34 -13.17
C MET A 566 54.26 -37.26 -13.73
N ARG A 567 53.98 -37.27 -15.05
CA ARG A 567 53.04 -36.33 -15.68
C ARG A 567 51.63 -36.41 -15.07
N THR A 568 51.20 -37.61 -14.68
CA THR A 568 49.89 -37.81 -14.05
C THR A 568 49.87 -37.26 -12.63
N ALA A 569 50.95 -37.45 -11.86
CA ALA A 569 51.11 -36.89 -10.52
C ALA A 569 51.12 -35.35 -10.55
N GLU A 570 51.82 -34.73 -11.52
CA GLU A 570 51.79 -33.27 -11.73
C GLU A 570 50.37 -32.77 -12.01
N ARG A 571 49.65 -33.40 -12.94
CA ARG A 571 48.24 -33.05 -13.24
C ARG A 571 47.34 -33.21 -12.02
N MET A 572 47.53 -34.26 -11.23
CA MET A 572 46.76 -34.46 -9.98
C MET A 572 47.09 -33.39 -8.94
N ARG A 573 48.34 -32.92 -8.87
CA ARG A 573 48.74 -31.80 -8.00
C ARG A 573 48.02 -30.52 -8.40
N ASP A 574 47.97 -30.21 -9.70
CA ASP A 574 47.25 -29.05 -10.22
C ASP A 574 45.74 -29.13 -9.95
N LEU A 575 45.13 -30.30 -10.16
CA LEU A 575 43.72 -30.52 -9.88
C LEU A 575 43.41 -30.36 -8.39
N THR A 576 44.25 -30.92 -7.52
CA THR A 576 44.11 -30.76 -6.06
C THR A 576 44.19 -29.30 -5.63
N ASN A 577 45.10 -28.51 -6.23
CA ASN A 577 45.17 -27.06 -5.99
C ASN A 577 43.93 -26.31 -6.48
N GLN A 578 43.31 -26.74 -7.60
CA GLN A 578 42.05 -26.16 -8.08
C GLN A 578 40.89 -26.48 -7.13
N VAL A 579 40.78 -27.73 -6.67
CA VAL A 579 39.77 -28.14 -5.69
C VAL A 579 39.93 -27.34 -4.40
N GLY A 580 41.16 -27.17 -3.89
CA GLY A 580 41.42 -26.36 -2.70
C GLY A 580 41.02 -24.89 -2.83
N ARG A 581 41.17 -24.29 -4.01
CA ARG A 581 40.66 -22.92 -4.28
C ARG A 581 39.14 -22.89 -4.32
N ALA A 582 38.51 -23.83 -5.04
CA ALA A 582 37.07 -23.91 -5.17
C ALA A 582 36.36 -24.13 -3.82
N THR A 583 36.91 -24.98 -2.94
CA THR A 583 36.36 -25.17 -1.59
C THR A 583 36.48 -23.91 -0.75
N SER A 584 37.58 -23.16 -0.87
CA SER A 584 37.73 -21.86 -0.19
C SER A 584 36.71 -20.82 -0.66
N GLU A 585 36.49 -20.71 -1.97
CA GLU A 585 35.48 -19.82 -2.57
C GLU A 585 34.06 -20.22 -2.14
N LEU A 586 33.74 -21.51 -2.16
CA LEU A 586 32.45 -22.02 -1.69
C LEU A 586 32.24 -21.76 -0.20
N ALA A 587 33.27 -21.90 0.64
CA ALA A 587 33.19 -21.57 2.07
C ALA A 587 32.88 -20.08 2.28
N GLN A 588 33.47 -19.19 1.46
CA GLN A 588 33.14 -17.77 1.49
C GLN A 588 31.70 -17.51 1.03
N GLY A 589 31.25 -18.16 -0.06
CA GLY A 589 29.88 -18.04 -0.55
C GLY A 589 28.84 -18.52 0.46
N SER A 590 29.08 -19.65 1.12
CA SER A 590 28.23 -20.17 2.20
C SER A 590 28.04 -19.14 3.32
N ARG A 591 29.10 -18.47 3.77
CA ARG A 591 29.00 -17.39 4.78
C ARG A 591 28.15 -16.22 4.32
N GLN A 592 28.22 -15.82 3.04
CA GLN A 592 27.38 -14.75 2.50
C GLN A 592 25.91 -15.16 2.46
N ILE A 593 25.62 -16.41 2.14
CA ILE A 593 24.24 -16.92 2.15
C ILE A 593 23.68 -16.95 3.57
N ILE A 594 24.46 -17.36 4.57
CA ILE A 594 24.04 -17.30 5.98
C ILE A 594 23.60 -15.87 6.36
N GLN A 595 24.40 -14.86 6.04
CA GLN A 595 24.07 -13.46 6.30
C GLN A 595 22.81 -13.01 5.54
N ALA A 596 22.64 -13.44 4.29
CA ALA A 596 21.44 -13.12 3.50
C ALA A 596 20.18 -13.77 4.08
N VAL A 597 20.29 -14.99 4.60
CA VAL A 597 19.18 -15.69 5.27
C VAL A 597 18.83 -15.00 6.58
N GLU A 598 19.80 -14.63 7.42
CA GLU A 598 19.58 -13.85 8.64
C GLU A 598 18.85 -12.53 8.34
N SER A 599 19.29 -11.79 7.33
CA SER A 599 18.65 -10.55 6.87
C SER A 599 17.24 -10.79 6.33
N THR A 600 17.00 -11.91 5.63
CA THR A 600 15.66 -12.27 5.14
C THR A 600 14.70 -12.53 6.30
N THR A 601 15.14 -13.27 7.33
CA THR A 601 14.34 -13.53 8.54
C THR A 601 14.01 -12.23 9.28
N GLU A 602 14.96 -11.30 9.38
CA GLU A 602 14.72 -9.96 9.93
C GLU A 602 13.66 -9.19 9.12
N HIS A 603 13.77 -9.17 7.80
CA HIS A 603 12.79 -8.50 6.93
C HIS A 603 11.39 -9.13 7.00
N VAL A 604 11.29 -10.45 7.10
CA VAL A 604 10.02 -11.14 7.31
C VAL A 604 9.36 -10.67 8.61
N SER A 605 10.12 -10.55 9.70
CA SER A 605 9.61 -10.03 10.97
C SER A 605 9.02 -8.63 10.81
N VAL A 606 9.70 -7.73 10.09
CA VAL A 606 9.22 -6.38 9.81
C VAL A 606 7.94 -6.39 8.94
N ILE A 607 7.86 -7.26 7.94
CA ILE A 607 6.66 -7.41 7.09
C ILE A 607 5.46 -7.88 7.91
N VAL A 608 5.66 -8.84 8.83
CA VAL A 608 4.60 -9.33 9.72
C VAL A 608 4.08 -8.20 10.62
N GLU A 609 4.96 -7.37 11.17
CA GLU A 609 4.55 -6.20 11.96
C GLU A 609 3.79 -5.17 11.12
N ALA A 610 4.31 -4.81 9.94
CA ALA A 610 3.66 -3.86 9.03
C ALA A 610 2.29 -4.35 8.52
N THR A 611 2.15 -5.65 8.23
CA THR A 611 0.86 -6.22 7.82
C THR A 611 -0.16 -6.22 8.95
N LYS A 612 0.28 -6.41 10.20
CA LYS A 612 -0.58 -6.24 11.37
C LYS A 612 -1.06 -4.80 11.53
N GLU A 613 -0.16 -3.82 11.43
CA GLU A 613 -0.52 -2.39 11.48
C GLU A 613 -1.47 -2.00 10.34
N GLN A 614 -1.23 -2.49 9.11
CA GLN A 614 -2.14 -2.25 7.99
C GLN A 614 -3.51 -2.89 8.18
N ALA A 615 -3.59 -4.08 8.80
CA ALA A 615 -4.87 -4.71 9.10
C ALA A 615 -5.68 -3.86 10.10
N GLU A 616 -5.03 -3.36 11.15
CA GLU A 616 -5.65 -2.44 12.11
C GLU A 616 -6.09 -1.12 11.44
N GLY A 617 -5.23 -0.53 10.61
CA GLY A 617 -5.55 0.68 9.84
C GLY A 617 -6.71 0.48 8.86
N SER A 618 -6.75 -0.64 8.14
CA SER A 618 -7.85 -1.00 7.25
C SER A 618 -9.17 -1.11 8.01
N GLN A 619 -9.17 -1.73 9.20
CA GLN A 619 -10.36 -1.81 10.04
C GLN A 619 -10.84 -0.44 10.51
N GLN A 620 -9.92 0.46 10.90
CA GLN A 620 -10.27 1.84 11.27
C GLN A 620 -10.91 2.61 10.10
N ILE A 621 -10.47 2.36 8.86
CA ILE A 621 -11.09 2.96 7.68
C ILE A 621 -12.49 2.41 7.45
N VAL A 622 -12.72 1.09 7.60
CA VAL A 622 -14.07 0.50 7.52
C VAL A 622 -15.01 1.20 8.51
N ASP A 623 -14.59 1.32 9.77
CA ASP A 623 -15.39 1.97 10.82
C ASP A 623 -15.67 3.45 10.49
N SER A 624 -14.69 4.14 9.89
CA SER A 624 -14.83 5.54 9.46
C SER A 624 -15.82 5.69 8.30
N ILE A 625 -15.74 4.80 7.29
CA ILE A 625 -16.69 4.76 6.18
C ILE A 625 -18.10 4.50 6.70
N GLU A 626 -18.27 3.58 7.66
CA GLU A 626 -19.58 3.31 8.25
C GLU A 626 -20.17 4.56 8.92
N ARG A 627 -19.35 5.33 9.65
CA ARG A 627 -19.78 6.61 10.26
C ARG A 627 -20.16 7.65 9.21
N ILE A 628 -19.33 7.83 8.18
CA ILE A 628 -19.57 8.81 7.12
C ILE A 628 -20.80 8.43 6.29
N SER A 629 -21.08 7.13 6.11
CA SER A 629 -22.24 6.64 5.35
C SER A 629 -23.60 7.10 5.91
N ARG A 630 -23.63 7.51 7.18
CA ARG A 630 -24.82 8.07 7.84
C ARG A 630 -25.11 9.50 7.40
N ILE A 631 -24.09 10.25 6.98
CA ILE A 631 -24.21 11.68 6.60
C ILE A 631 -25.10 11.82 5.36
N PRO A 632 -24.87 11.14 4.22
CA PRO A 632 -25.74 11.27 3.05
C PRO A 632 -27.21 10.93 3.36
N ARG A 633 -27.46 9.92 4.21
CA ARG A 633 -28.83 9.53 4.61
C ARG A 633 -29.51 10.64 5.42
N GLN A 634 -28.80 11.27 6.35
CA GLN A 634 -29.32 12.39 7.13
C GLN A 634 -29.52 13.63 6.26
N THR A 635 -28.55 13.97 5.42
CA THR A 635 -28.62 15.12 4.50
C THR A 635 -29.77 14.97 3.51
N ALA A 636 -30.01 13.78 2.95
CA ALA A 636 -31.18 13.51 2.11
C ALA A 636 -32.51 13.69 2.87
N GLY A 637 -32.55 13.29 4.15
CA GLY A 637 -33.71 13.52 5.02
C GLY A 637 -33.99 15.01 5.26
N VAL A 638 -32.94 15.79 5.56
CA VAL A 638 -33.03 17.25 5.75
C VAL A 638 -33.47 17.93 4.46
N ALA A 639 -32.88 17.55 3.33
CA ALA A 639 -33.25 18.06 2.01
C ALA A 639 -34.75 17.84 1.74
N LYS A 640 -35.26 16.62 1.95
CA LYS A 640 -36.69 16.32 1.76
C LYS A 640 -37.62 17.20 2.61
N VAL A 641 -37.23 17.50 3.86
CA VAL A 641 -37.97 18.41 4.74
C VAL A 641 -37.92 19.85 4.22
N MET A 642 -36.74 20.33 3.80
CA MET A 642 -36.56 21.67 3.23
C MET A 642 -37.39 21.87 1.95
N ALA A 643 -37.43 20.87 1.06
CA ALA A 643 -38.27 20.90 -0.15
C ALA A 643 -39.78 20.89 0.18
N GLY A 644 -40.18 20.27 1.29
CA GLY A 644 -41.55 20.35 1.81
C GLY A 644 -41.88 21.76 2.31
N ALA A 645 -41.06 22.27 3.24
CA ALA A 645 -41.25 23.59 3.83
C ALA A 645 -41.24 24.73 2.80
N ALA A 646 -40.34 24.67 1.81
CA ALA A 646 -40.30 25.62 0.72
C ALA A 646 -41.59 25.60 -0.11
N ARG A 647 -42.14 24.42 -0.43
CA ARG A 647 -43.42 24.31 -1.14
C ARG A 647 -44.59 24.85 -0.33
N ASP A 648 -44.62 24.56 0.97
CA ASP A 648 -45.69 25.05 1.85
C ASP A 648 -45.67 26.58 1.96
N LEU A 649 -44.48 27.18 2.10
CA LEU A 649 -44.31 28.63 2.12
C LEU A 649 -44.71 29.30 0.80
N ILE A 650 -44.35 28.72 -0.35
CA ILE A 650 -44.82 29.21 -1.66
C ILE A 650 -46.35 29.16 -1.73
N GLY A 651 -46.96 28.05 -1.27
CA GLY A 651 -48.41 27.90 -1.23
C GLY A 651 -49.10 28.90 -0.31
N GLU A 652 -48.55 29.15 0.89
CA GLU A 652 -49.08 30.15 1.82
C GLU A 652 -48.92 31.58 1.32
N ALA A 653 -47.75 31.92 0.79
CA ALA A 653 -47.51 33.23 0.19
C ALA A 653 -48.49 33.49 -0.97
N GLY A 654 -48.76 32.48 -1.80
CA GLY A 654 -49.77 32.54 -2.87
C GLY A 654 -51.19 32.78 -2.37
N ARG A 655 -51.63 32.11 -1.29
CA ARG A 655 -52.95 32.35 -0.68
C ARG A 655 -53.08 33.72 -0.03
N PHE A 656 -52.02 34.17 0.65
CA PHE A 656 -52.00 35.48 1.29
C PHE A 656 -52.00 36.61 0.25
N ARG A 657 -51.32 36.37 -0.89
CA ARG A 657 -51.31 37.26 -2.06
C ARG A 657 -52.72 37.53 -2.59
N GLU A 658 -53.54 36.50 -2.76
CA GLU A 658 -54.94 36.66 -3.19
C GLU A 658 -55.76 37.50 -2.20
N THR A 659 -55.56 37.28 -0.90
CA THR A 659 -56.22 38.05 0.16
C THR A 659 -55.79 39.53 0.13
N VAL A 660 -54.49 39.81 -0.03
CA VAL A 660 -53.95 41.18 -0.03
C VAL A 660 -54.35 41.95 -1.31
N ARG A 661 -54.59 41.24 -2.42
CA ARG A 661 -55.03 41.85 -3.69
C ARG A 661 -56.41 42.52 -3.60
N ALA A 662 -57.26 42.10 -2.66
CA ALA A 662 -58.57 42.70 -2.45
C ALA A 662 -58.51 44.12 -1.84
N TYR A 663 -57.36 44.53 -1.29
CA TYR A 663 -57.19 45.83 -0.64
C TYR A 663 -56.48 46.83 -1.55
N ARG A 664 -57.10 48.01 -1.70
CA ARG A 664 -56.58 49.10 -2.53
C ARG A 664 -55.70 50.02 -1.67
N THR A 665 -54.40 50.01 -1.93
CA THR A 665 -53.39 50.73 -1.12
C THR A 665 -52.73 51.90 -1.84
N ALA A 666 -52.94 52.05 -3.14
CA ALA A 666 -52.41 53.14 -3.95
C ALA A 666 -53.56 53.92 -4.62
N GLU A 667 -53.53 55.26 -4.52
CA GLU A 667 -54.36 56.09 -5.39
C GLU A 667 -53.87 55.87 -6.83
N ARG A 668 -54.78 55.53 -7.74
CA ARG A 668 -54.48 55.67 -9.18
C ARG A 668 -54.10 57.14 -9.36
N ARG A 669 -52.95 57.47 -9.97
CA ARG A 669 -52.59 58.85 -10.33
C ARG A 669 -53.64 59.39 -11.33
N VAL A 670 -54.82 59.78 -10.85
CA VAL A 670 -55.80 60.53 -11.61
C VAL A 670 -55.44 61.99 -11.39
N GLY A 671 -54.58 62.51 -12.29
CA GLY A 671 -54.12 63.90 -12.25
C GLY A 671 -52.65 64.11 -11.89
N GLY A 672 -51.80 63.08 -11.94
CA GLY A 672 -50.33 63.25 -11.87
C GLY A 672 -49.78 63.48 -13.27
N THR A 673 -49.03 64.56 -13.47
CA THR A 673 -48.53 64.97 -14.80
C THR A 673 -47.50 64.02 -15.43
N ALA A 674 -47.03 62.95 -14.77
CA ALA A 674 -45.97 62.07 -15.30
C ALA A 674 -46.25 60.56 -15.16
N LEU A 675 -45.97 59.78 -16.22
CA LEU A 675 -46.02 58.31 -16.30
C LEU A 675 -44.68 57.68 -15.88
N ALA A 676 -44.69 56.55 -15.19
CA ALA A 676 -43.48 55.83 -14.79
C ALA A 676 -43.12 54.71 -15.78
N PHE A 677 -41.90 54.75 -16.33
CA PHE A 677 -41.36 53.73 -17.24
C PHE A 677 -40.20 52.98 -16.58
N GLY A 678 -40.44 51.75 -16.17
CA GLY A 678 -39.46 50.84 -15.60
C GLY A 678 -38.50 50.29 -16.65
N VAL A 679 -37.22 50.14 -16.31
CA VAL A 679 -36.23 49.49 -17.18
C VAL A 679 -35.45 48.47 -16.36
N ILE A 680 -35.43 47.23 -16.82
CA ILE A 680 -34.65 46.18 -16.18
C ILE A 680 -33.14 46.52 -16.25
N PRO A 681 -32.37 46.37 -15.15
CA PRO A 681 -30.98 46.80 -15.12
C PRO A 681 -30.06 45.82 -15.84
N LEU A 682 -29.95 45.98 -17.15
CA LEU A 682 -29.04 45.19 -18.01
C LEU A 682 -27.58 45.61 -17.85
N ASP A 683 -27.35 46.76 -17.22
CA ASP A 683 -26.10 47.45 -17.01
C ASP A 683 -26.25 48.32 -15.74
N ARG A 684 -25.21 49.08 -15.37
CA ARG A 684 -25.30 50.02 -14.24
C ARG A 684 -26.47 50.99 -14.40
N ALA A 685 -27.14 51.31 -13.29
CA ALA A 685 -28.38 52.09 -13.30
C ALA A 685 -28.22 53.51 -13.88
N ASP A 686 -27.04 54.13 -13.74
CA ASP A 686 -26.68 55.40 -14.36
C ASP A 686 -26.59 55.31 -15.89
N VAL A 687 -25.89 54.30 -16.41
CA VAL A 687 -25.77 54.02 -17.85
C VAL A 687 -27.13 53.70 -18.46
N MET A 688 -27.92 52.88 -17.79
CA MET A 688 -29.27 52.52 -18.26
C MET A 688 -30.21 53.73 -18.30
N ARG A 689 -30.13 54.64 -17.32
CA ARG A 689 -30.88 55.92 -17.36
C ARG A 689 -30.49 56.76 -18.56
N GLU A 690 -29.20 56.87 -18.86
CA GLU A 690 -28.69 57.62 -20.01
C GLU A 690 -29.18 57.00 -21.34
N LYS A 691 -29.08 55.68 -21.49
CA LYS A 691 -29.51 54.94 -22.68
C LYS A 691 -30.99 55.12 -23.01
N PHE A 692 -31.86 55.12 -21.99
CA PHE A 692 -33.32 55.18 -22.17
C PHE A 692 -33.90 56.59 -22.11
N LYS A 693 -33.14 57.60 -21.67
CA LYS A 693 -33.60 59.00 -21.59
C LYS A 693 -34.18 59.52 -22.91
N PRO A 694 -33.54 59.31 -24.09
CA PRO A 694 -34.09 59.76 -25.37
C PRO A 694 -35.45 59.12 -25.70
N LEU A 695 -35.66 57.85 -25.32
CA LEU A 695 -36.94 57.17 -25.52
C LEU A 695 -38.02 57.72 -24.59
N ALA A 696 -37.69 57.96 -23.32
CA ALA A 696 -38.62 58.58 -22.37
C ALA A 696 -39.06 59.98 -22.81
N GLU A 697 -38.13 60.80 -23.33
CA GLU A 697 -38.45 62.13 -23.87
C GLU A 697 -39.33 62.05 -25.12
N TYR A 698 -39.08 61.07 -26.00
CA TYR A 698 -39.93 60.81 -27.16
C TYR A 698 -41.36 60.43 -26.77
N LEU A 699 -41.49 59.48 -25.84
CA LEU A 699 -42.80 59.08 -25.30
C LEU A 699 -43.48 60.26 -24.59
N SER A 700 -42.74 61.08 -23.85
CA SER A 700 -43.28 62.27 -23.18
C SER A 700 -43.92 63.24 -24.18
N ARG A 701 -43.25 63.49 -25.32
CA ARG A 701 -43.78 64.34 -26.40
C ARG A 701 -45.01 63.73 -27.08
N GLY A 702 -44.98 62.43 -27.38
CA GLY A 702 -46.09 61.73 -28.06
C GLY A 702 -47.33 61.53 -27.19
N LEU A 703 -47.17 61.46 -25.87
CA LEU A 703 -48.25 61.25 -24.91
C LEU A 703 -48.81 62.56 -24.33
N GLY A 704 -48.10 63.69 -24.50
CA GLY A 704 -48.50 64.99 -23.94
C GLY A 704 -48.35 65.08 -22.41
N GLN A 705 -47.58 64.18 -21.79
CA GLN A 705 -47.32 64.13 -20.36
C GLN A 705 -45.90 63.57 -20.09
N PRO A 706 -45.13 64.08 -19.12
CA PRO A 706 -43.81 63.55 -18.79
C PRO A 706 -43.75 62.03 -18.56
N VAL A 707 -42.62 61.41 -18.88
CA VAL A 707 -42.32 59.99 -18.64
C VAL A 707 -41.06 59.90 -17.78
N ASP A 708 -41.21 59.45 -16.55
CA ASP A 708 -40.13 59.28 -15.57
C ASP A 708 -39.53 57.88 -15.66
N LEU A 709 -38.20 57.81 -15.86
CA LEU A 709 -37.48 56.53 -15.90
C LEU A 709 -37.20 55.99 -14.50
N ARG A 710 -37.60 54.74 -14.25
CA ARG A 710 -37.23 53.99 -13.06
C ARG A 710 -36.30 52.85 -13.45
N VAL A 711 -35.06 52.95 -12.97
CA VAL A 711 -34.03 51.93 -13.20
C VAL A 711 -33.55 51.44 -11.84
N PRO A 712 -34.09 50.30 -11.36
CA PRO A 712 -33.66 49.69 -10.10
C PRO A 712 -32.30 49.01 -10.24
N ASP A 713 -31.64 48.68 -9.12
CA ASP A 713 -30.27 48.12 -9.15
C ASP A 713 -30.20 46.61 -9.47
N ARG A 714 -31.34 45.90 -9.42
CA ARG A 714 -31.43 44.45 -9.68
C ARG A 714 -32.74 44.05 -10.34
N TYR A 715 -32.76 42.88 -10.98
CA TYR A 715 -33.91 42.36 -11.72
C TYR A 715 -35.15 42.19 -10.82
N GLU A 716 -34.97 41.66 -9.61
CA GLU A 716 -36.02 41.51 -8.59
C GLU A 716 -36.69 42.84 -8.26
N ALA A 717 -35.90 43.93 -8.22
CA ALA A 717 -36.40 45.23 -7.85
C ALA A 717 -37.29 45.81 -8.95
N CYS A 718 -36.95 45.59 -10.23
CA CYS A 718 -37.82 45.95 -11.35
C CYS A 718 -39.14 45.17 -11.33
N LEU A 719 -39.10 43.87 -11.03
CA LEU A 719 -40.30 43.05 -10.91
C LEU A 719 -41.16 43.46 -9.70
N ARG A 720 -40.52 43.81 -8.58
CA ARG A 720 -41.21 44.34 -7.40
C ARG A 720 -41.87 45.70 -7.69
N ASP A 721 -41.22 46.59 -8.44
CA ASP A 721 -41.79 47.89 -8.79
C ASP A 721 -43.01 47.75 -9.74
N ILE A 722 -43.06 46.69 -10.56
CA ILE A 722 -44.26 46.30 -11.32
C ILE A 722 -45.36 45.77 -10.38
N TRP A 723 -44.98 44.92 -9.42
CA TRP A 723 -45.89 44.35 -8.42
C TRP A 723 -46.54 45.41 -7.52
N GLU A 724 -45.78 46.42 -7.12
CA GLU A 724 -46.24 47.52 -6.26
C GLU A 724 -47.06 48.58 -7.03
N GLU A 725 -47.26 48.40 -8.34
CA GLU A 725 -47.90 49.37 -9.25
C GLU A 725 -47.16 50.72 -9.29
N GLU A 726 -45.85 50.71 -9.04
CA GLU A 726 -44.96 51.89 -9.07
C GLU A 726 -44.47 52.22 -10.49
N THR A 727 -44.81 51.38 -11.46
CA THR A 727 -44.47 51.51 -12.89
C THR A 727 -45.71 51.28 -13.75
N ASP A 728 -45.94 52.16 -14.74
CA ASP A 728 -47.07 52.04 -15.68
C ASP A 728 -46.70 51.18 -16.88
N PHE A 729 -45.45 51.33 -17.34
CA PHE A 729 -44.82 50.54 -18.39
C PHE A 729 -43.48 50.02 -17.90
N ALA A 730 -43.05 48.86 -18.39
CA ALA A 730 -41.73 48.33 -18.07
C ALA A 730 -41.06 47.66 -19.27
N TYR A 731 -39.76 47.85 -19.40
CA TYR A 731 -38.91 47.18 -20.37
C TYR A 731 -38.23 45.97 -19.72
N LEU A 732 -38.56 44.76 -20.21
CA LEU A 732 -38.24 43.47 -19.60
C LEU A 732 -37.49 42.53 -20.56
N THR A 733 -36.70 41.63 -19.98
CA THR A 733 -36.15 40.48 -20.70
C THR A 733 -37.23 39.39 -20.88
N PRO A 734 -37.07 38.44 -21.81
CA PRO A 734 -38.06 37.39 -22.04
C PRO A 734 -38.41 36.55 -20.80
N THR A 735 -37.41 36.19 -19.98
CA THR A 735 -37.64 35.42 -18.74
C THR A 735 -38.37 36.26 -17.68
N THR A 736 -37.99 37.52 -17.50
CA THR A 736 -38.66 38.40 -16.53
C THR A 736 -40.06 38.84 -16.99
N TYR A 737 -40.30 38.86 -18.31
CA TYR A 737 -41.62 39.02 -18.88
C TYR A 737 -42.55 37.86 -18.51
N ILE A 738 -42.18 36.61 -18.83
CA ILE A 738 -43.07 35.47 -18.55
C ILE A 738 -43.34 35.33 -17.05
N GLU A 739 -42.35 35.69 -16.21
CA GLU A 739 -42.53 35.78 -14.77
C GLU A 739 -43.53 36.89 -14.39
N ALA A 740 -43.34 38.12 -14.88
CA ALA A 740 -44.26 39.23 -14.61
C ALA A 740 -45.68 38.98 -15.15
N ARG A 741 -45.80 38.31 -16.29
CA ARG A 741 -47.08 37.89 -16.91
C ARG A 741 -47.79 36.90 -16.02
N HIS A 742 -47.08 35.88 -15.55
CA HIS A 742 -47.64 34.85 -14.69
C HIS A 742 -47.99 35.35 -13.29
N LYS A 743 -47.09 36.13 -12.66
CA LYS A 743 -47.25 36.58 -11.27
C LYS A 743 -48.15 37.81 -11.16
N PHE A 744 -48.07 38.76 -12.09
CA PHE A 744 -48.66 40.09 -11.95
C PHE A 744 -49.71 40.44 -13.01
N GLY A 745 -49.85 39.62 -14.06
CA GLY A 745 -50.85 39.84 -15.11
C GLY A 745 -50.55 41.02 -16.03
N VAL A 746 -49.27 41.37 -16.22
CA VAL A 746 -48.87 42.44 -17.15
C VAL A 746 -49.33 42.14 -18.59
N SER A 747 -49.59 43.18 -19.38
CA SER A 747 -50.00 43.07 -20.78
C SER A 747 -48.89 43.48 -21.72
N LEU A 748 -48.70 42.74 -22.80
CA LEU A 748 -47.61 42.97 -23.75
C LEU A 748 -47.92 44.15 -24.68
N VAL A 749 -46.97 45.08 -24.82
CA VAL A 749 -47.11 46.29 -25.63
C VAL A 749 -46.37 46.14 -26.94
N SER A 750 -45.06 45.90 -26.89
CA SER A 750 -44.21 45.73 -28.07
C SER A 750 -42.96 44.93 -27.72
N LYS A 751 -42.23 44.47 -28.74
CA LYS A 751 -40.87 43.91 -28.62
C LYS A 751 -39.90 44.67 -29.51
N ALA A 752 -38.64 44.74 -29.10
CA ALA A 752 -37.61 45.42 -29.86
C ALA A 752 -37.28 44.68 -31.17
N LEU A 753 -36.77 45.42 -32.15
CA LEU A 753 -36.16 44.89 -33.38
C LEU A 753 -34.66 45.21 -33.37
N ARG A 754 -33.83 44.17 -33.38
CA ARG A 754 -32.37 44.28 -33.48
C ARG A 754 -31.95 43.86 -34.89
N ASN A 755 -31.30 44.74 -35.63
CA ASN A 755 -30.96 44.53 -37.05
C ASN A 755 -32.15 44.07 -37.91
N GLY A 756 -33.36 44.55 -37.60
CA GLY A 756 -34.61 44.18 -38.28
C GLY A 756 -35.25 42.87 -37.81
N LEU A 757 -34.63 42.14 -36.88
CA LEU A 757 -35.12 40.85 -36.39
C LEU A 757 -35.82 40.97 -35.03
N PRO A 758 -36.94 40.26 -34.80
CA PRO A 758 -37.68 40.26 -33.54
C PRO A 758 -37.17 39.24 -32.50
N PHE A 759 -35.96 38.71 -32.70
CA PHE A 759 -35.34 37.69 -31.87
C PHE A 759 -33.82 37.89 -31.80
N ASN A 760 -33.18 37.19 -30.89
CA ASN A 760 -31.74 37.21 -30.59
C ASN A 760 -31.29 35.83 -30.08
N HIS A 761 -30.00 35.65 -29.82
CA HIS A 761 -29.46 34.39 -29.32
C HIS A 761 -28.61 34.55 -28.06
N ALA A 762 -28.50 33.47 -27.31
CA ALA A 762 -27.48 33.26 -26.29
C ALA A 762 -26.28 32.55 -26.90
N ALA A 763 -25.11 32.75 -26.31
CA ALA A 763 -23.86 32.12 -26.69
C ALA A 763 -23.15 31.58 -25.44
N ILE A 764 -22.53 30.41 -25.58
CA ILE A 764 -21.47 29.96 -24.68
C ILE A 764 -20.15 30.35 -25.34
N VAL A 765 -19.28 31.01 -24.59
CA VAL A 765 -18.01 31.52 -25.07
C VAL A 765 -16.85 30.91 -24.29
N VAL A 766 -15.67 30.93 -24.91
CA VAL A 766 -14.40 30.45 -24.35
C VAL A 766 -13.29 31.45 -24.67
N PRO A 767 -12.19 31.49 -23.90
CA PRO A 767 -11.08 32.40 -24.16
C PRO A 767 -10.34 32.04 -25.46
N PRO A 768 -9.52 32.95 -26.01
CA PRO A 768 -8.70 32.65 -27.17
C PRO A 768 -7.74 31.50 -26.87
N GLY A 769 -7.61 30.55 -27.80
CA GLY A 769 -6.72 29.39 -27.64
C GLY A 769 -7.20 28.33 -26.64
N SER A 770 -8.45 28.41 -26.16
CA SER A 770 -9.03 27.39 -25.28
C SER A 770 -8.99 25.99 -25.92
N SER A 771 -8.68 24.98 -25.12
CA SER A 771 -8.76 23.56 -25.52
C SER A 771 -10.20 23.03 -25.51
N ILE A 772 -11.17 23.84 -25.06
CA ILE A 772 -12.59 23.51 -25.04
C ILE A 772 -13.17 23.74 -26.43
N SER A 773 -13.54 22.65 -27.11
CA SER A 773 -14.05 22.64 -28.48
C SER A 773 -15.49 22.11 -28.60
N ARG A 774 -16.01 21.53 -27.52
CA ARG A 774 -17.39 21.00 -27.43
C ARG A 774 -17.95 21.21 -26.02
N LEU A 775 -19.27 21.20 -25.88
CA LEU A 775 -19.96 21.53 -24.62
C LEU A 775 -19.65 20.55 -23.48
N GLU A 776 -19.41 19.27 -23.78
CA GLU A 776 -19.13 18.22 -22.79
C GLU A 776 -17.81 18.46 -22.03
N GLN A 777 -16.86 19.16 -22.66
CA GLN A 777 -15.55 19.48 -22.08
C GLN A 777 -15.60 20.58 -21.02
N ILE A 778 -16.78 21.18 -20.80
CA ILE A 778 -17.01 22.16 -19.73
C ILE A 778 -17.14 21.46 -18.37
N ALA A 779 -17.34 20.14 -18.33
CA ALA A 779 -17.20 19.37 -17.09
C ALA A 779 -15.77 19.54 -16.50
N GLY A 780 -15.68 19.87 -15.23
CA GLY A 780 -14.46 20.15 -14.48
C GLY A 780 -13.83 21.52 -14.80
N LYS A 781 -14.62 22.46 -15.35
CA LYS A 781 -14.17 23.82 -15.69
C LYS A 781 -14.90 24.88 -14.88
N ARG A 782 -14.31 26.07 -14.81
CA ARG A 782 -14.90 27.26 -14.16
C ARG A 782 -15.79 28.01 -15.15
N VAL A 783 -17.05 28.21 -14.81
CA VAL A 783 -18.04 28.79 -15.73
C VAL A 783 -18.62 30.10 -15.19
N ALA A 784 -18.54 31.18 -15.96
CA ALA A 784 -19.15 32.46 -15.61
C ALA A 784 -20.53 32.62 -16.29
N PHE A 785 -21.55 32.90 -15.50
CA PHE A 785 -22.89 33.27 -15.97
C PHE A 785 -23.20 34.73 -15.63
N GLY A 786 -24.16 35.34 -16.32
CA GLY A 786 -24.63 36.69 -15.99
C GLY A 786 -25.55 36.69 -14.77
N ASP A 787 -26.72 37.33 -14.87
CA ASP A 787 -27.72 37.29 -13.79
C ASP A 787 -28.47 35.94 -13.77
N GLU A 788 -28.83 35.46 -12.58
CA GLU A 788 -29.61 34.23 -12.36
C GLU A 788 -30.98 34.24 -13.08
N ARG A 789 -31.53 35.43 -13.37
CA ARG A 789 -32.81 35.58 -14.09
C ARG A 789 -32.64 35.97 -15.56
N SER A 790 -31.41 36.04 -16.05
CA SER A 790 -31.14 36.37 -17.44
C SER A 790 -31.47 35.20 -18.37
N THR A 791 -32.23 35.50 -19.42
CA THR A 791 -32.53 34.54 -20.48
C THR A 791 -31.26 34.13 -21.23
N SER A 792 -30.45 35.10 -21.63
CA SER A 792 -29.34 34.87 -22.57
C SER A 792 -28.00 34.59 -21.90
N SER A 793 -27.82 34.95 -20.62
CA SER A 793 -26.55 34.71 -19.91
C SER A 793 -26.63 33.65 -18.83
N TYR A 794 -27.79 33.03 -18.62
CA TYR A 794 -27.92 31.90 -17.69
C TYR A 794 -28.86 30.82 -18.19
N LEU A 795 -30.17 31.11 -18.36
CA LEU A 795 -31.17 30.08 -18.72
C LEU A 795 -30.78 29.28 -19.97
N MET A 796 -30.55 29.98 -21.10
CA MET A 796 -30.26 29.32 -22.36
C MET A 796 -28.86 28.67 -22.40
N PRO A 797 -27.78 29.33 -21.92
CA PRO A 797 -26.48 28.66 -21.73
C PRO A 797 -26.55 27.41 -20.86
N ARG A 798 -27.27 27.48 -19.73
CA ARG A 798 -27.39 26.36 -18.80
C ARG A 798 -28.15 25.20 -19.41
N LEU A 799 -29.21 25.48 -20.17
CA LEU A 799 -29.97 24.47 -20.90
C LEU A 799 -29.14 23.78 -21.97
N MET A 800 -28.32 24.53 -22.73
CA MET A 800 -27.40 23.95 -23.72
C MET A 800 -26.41 22.98 -23.05
N LEU A 801 -25.86 23.34 -21.89
CA LEU A 801 -24.95 22.47 -21.13
C LEU A 801 -25.66 21.23 -20.57
N ALA A 802 -26.85 21.39 -20.01
CA ALA A 802 -27.63 20.28 -19.47
C ALA A 802 -27.99 19.26 -20.57
N ARG A 803 -28.38 19.72 -21.76
CA ARG A 803 -28.65 18.85 -22.92
C ARG A 803 -27.40 18.14 -23.44
N ALA A 804 -26.21 18.71 -23.23
CA ALA A 804 -24.93 18.07 -23.49
C ALA A 804 -24.46 17.15 -22.35
N GLY A 805 -25.28 16.93 -21.32
CA GLY A 805 -24.95 16.06 -20.19
C GLY A 805 -24.05 16.69 -19.12
N VAL A 806 -23.82 18.01 -19.17
CA VAL A 806 -23.00 18.73 -18.18
C VAL A 806 -23.89 19.44 -17.15
N ARG A 807 -23.89 18.93 -15.91
CA ARG A 807 -24.65 19.51 -14.79
C ARG A 807 -23.79 20.50 -14.02
N LEU A 808 -24.40 21.29 -13.12
CA LEU A 808 -23.64 22.26 -12.31
C LEU A 808 -22.62 21.54 -11.41
N ILE A 809 -23.01 20.37 -10.88
CA ILE A 809 -22.14 19.56 -10.02
C ILE A 809 -20.93 18.97 -10.76
N ASP A 810 -21.02 18.89 -12.09
CA ASP A 810 -19.92 18.40 -12.91
C ASP A 810 -18.92 19.52 -13.23
N MET A 811 -19.17 20.78 -12.85
CA MET A 811 -18.26 21.93 -13.01
C MET A 811 -17.32 22.05 -11.79
N ASP A 812 -16.12 22.58 -12.01
CA ASP A 812 -15.18 22.86 -10.91
C ASP A 812 -15.67 24.04 -10.06
N GLU A 813 -16.12 25.10 -10.73
CA GLU A 813 -16.74 26.27 -10.10
C GLU A 813 -17.72 26.93 -11.08
N TYR A 814 -18.77 27.58 -10.57
CA TYR A 814 -19.57 28.50 -11.38
C TYR A 814 -19.84 29.79 -10.62
N THR A 815 -19.85 30.92 -11.32
CA THR A 815 -20.03 32.25 -10.72
C THR A 815 -21.04 33.10 -11.47
N PHE A 816 -21.79 33.93 -10.76
CA PHE A 816 -22.66 34.94 -11.34
C PHE A 816 -21.97 36.30 -11.37
N ARG A 817 -21.84 36.89 -12.56
CA ARG A 817 -21.18 38.18 -12.80
C ARG A 817 -22.18 39.32 -13.05
N GLY A 818 -23.48 39.03 -13.00
CA GLY A 818 -24.59 39.99 -13.11
C GLY A 818 -24.85 40.45 -14.55
N HIS A 819 -23.90 41.15 -15.19
CA HIS A 819 -24.07 41.67 -16.54
C HIS A 819 -23.14 41.00 -17.55
N HIS A 820 -23.53 41.01 -18.82
CA HIS A 820 -22.88 40.22 -19.87
C HIS A 820 -21.42 40.63 -20.10
N ASP A 821 -21.08 41.91 -19.95
CA ASP A 821 -19.72 42.41 -20.16
C ASP A 821 -18.75 41.87 -19.11
N ARG A 822 -19.20 41.73 -17.86
CA ARG A 822 -18.40 41.12 -16.79
C ARG A 822 -18.19 39.62 -16.98
N VAL A 823 -19.13 38.93 -17.63
CA VAL A 823 -18.93 37.54 -18.04
C VAL A 823 -17.83 37.47 -19.10
N ALA A 824 -17.86 38.35 -20.11
CA ALA A 824 -16.83 38.42 -21.13
C ALA A 824 -15.45 38.75 -20.54
N GLU A 825 -15.39 39.69 -19.60
CA GLU A 825 -14.16 40.05 -18.89
C GLU A 825 -13.63 38.91 -18.02
N ALA A 826 -14.50 38.18 -17.30
CA ALA A 826 -14.09 37.03 -16.49
C ALA A 826 -13.50 35.90 -17.36
N VAL A 827 -14.08 35.65 -18.54
CA VAL A 827 -13.56 34.65 -19.48
C VAL A 827 -12.24 35.10 -20.11
N LEU A 828 -12.15 36.36 -20.57
CA LEU A 828 -10.91 36.89 -21.15
C LEU A 828 -9.78 37.05 -20.12
N GLY A 829 -10.13 37.32 -18.86
CA GLY A 829 -9.21 37.47 -17.74
C GLY A 829 -8.73 36.14 -17.15
N GLY A 830 -9.26 35.00 -17.61
CA GLY A 830 -8.91 33.68 -17.10
C GLY A 830 -9.49 33.34 -15.72
N GLU A 831 -10.43 34.16 -15.22
CA GLU A 831 -11.21 33.86 -14.02
C GLU A 831 -12.21 32.73 -14.26
N ALA A 832 -12.72 32.62 -15.49
CA ALA A 832 -13.56 31.53 -15.95
C ALA A 832 -13.03 30.94 -17.26
N ASP A 833 -13.15 29.64 -17.43
CA ASP A 833 -12.71 28.92 -18.62
C ASP A 833 -13.77 28.93 -19.73
N ALA A 834 -15.04 29.15 -19.37
CA ALA A 834 -16.15 29.35 -20.28
C ALA A 834 -17.18 30.33 -19.67
N GLY A 835 -18.06 30.91 -20.50
CA GLY A 835 -19.14 31.74 -19.97
C GLY A 835 -20.38 31.85 -20.86
N GLY A 836 -21.52 32.17 -20.27
CA GLY A 836 -22.80 32.35 -20.96
C GLY A 836 -23.18 33.82 -21.11
N MET A 837 -23.48 34.29 -22.33
CA MET A 837 -23.89 35.68 -22.60
C MET A 837 -24.75 35.80 -23.86
N MET A 838 -25.24 37.00 -24.17
CA MET A 838 -25.92 37.27 -25.45
C MET A 838 -24.92 37.23 -26.63
N GLU A 839 -25.34 36.68 -27.77
CA GLU A 839 -24.49 36.51 -28.95
C GLU A 839 -23.96 37.85 -29.48
N SER A 840 -24.79 38.89 -29.52
CA SER A 840 -24.36 40.22 -29.94
C SER A 840 -23.27 40.80 -29.02
N THR A 841 -23.34 40.53 -27.71
CA THR A 841 -22.28 40.88 -26.76
C THR A 841 -21.01 40.07 -27.05
N ALA A 842 -21.12 38.76 -27.25
CA ALA A 842 -19.97 37.91 -27.59
C ALA A 842 -19.26 38.40 -28.85
N ARG A 843 -20.03 38.75 -29.90
CA ARG A 843 -19.50 39.30 -31.17
C ARG A 843 -18.78 40.64 -30.98
N ARG A 844 -19.26 41.50 -30.08
CA ARG A 844 -18.57 42.77 -29.75
C ARG A 844 -17.21 42.55 -29.10
N PHE A 845 -17.06 41.48 -28.31
CA PHE A 845 -15.80 41.10 -27.68
C PHE A 845 -14.93 40.17 -28.54
N ALA A 846 -15.38 39.79 -29.74
CA ALA A 846 -14.63 38.92 -30.65
C ALA A 846 -13.29 39.54 -31.08
N GLU A 847 -13.23 40.86 -31.29
CA GLU A 847 -11.98 41.58 -31.59
C GLU A 847 -10.95 41.50 -30.45
N ARG A 848 -11.41 41.25 -29.21
CA ARG A 848 -10.57 41.03 -28.03
C ARG A 848 -10.19 39.56 -27.83
N GLY A 849 -10.52 38.68 -28.78
CA GLY A 849 -10.15 37.26 -28.79
C GLY A 849 -11.18 36.31 -28.18
N LEU A 850 -12.37 36.79 -27.80
CA LEU A 850 -13.43 35.93 -27.25
C LEU A 850 -14.05 35.05 -28.35
N ASN A 851 -14.09 33.74 -28.15
CA ASN A 851 -14.61 32.79 -29.14
C ASN A 851 -15.98 32.24 -28.74
N VAL A 852 -16.92 32.18 -29.70
CA VAL A 852 -18.24 31.56 -29.50
C VAL A 852 -18.14 30.05 -29.72
N LEU A 853 -18.43 29.27 -28.68
CA LEU A 853 -18.42 27.81 -28.68
C LEU A 853 -19.76 27.24 -29.18
N ALA A 854 -20.88 27.81 -28.72
CA ALA A 854 -22.22 27.39 -29.11
C ALA A 854 -23.19 28.56 -29.07
N VAL A 855 -24.24 28.53 -29.91
CA VAL A 855 -25.29 29.55 -29.99
C VAL A 855 -26.65 28.88 -29.78
N SER A 856 -27.57 29.53 -29.05
CA SER A 856 -28.91 29.01 -28.78
C SER A 856 -29.85 29.15 -29.99
N PRO A 857 -31.01 28.46 -29.97
CA PRO A 857 -32.14 28.81 -30.84
C PRO A 857 -32.65 30.24 -30.59
N ASP A 858 -33.50 30.74 -31.51
CA ASP A 858 -34.14 32.05 -31.45
C ASP A 858 -34.80 32.32 -30.09
N ILE A 859 -34.36 33.39 -29.43
CA ILE A 859 -34.93 33.93 -28.20
C ILE A 859 -35.67 35.22 -28.60
N PRO A 860 -36.95 35.38 -28.25
CA PRO A 860 -37.67 36.63 -28.51
C PRO A 860 -36.92 37.84 -27.96
N GLU A 861 -36.97 38.97 -28.65
CA GLU A 861 -36.35 40.19 -28.17
C GLU A 861 -37.05 40.77 -26.92
N PHE A 862 -36.35 41.72 -26.28
CA PHE A 862 -36.81 42.35 -25.06
C PHE A 862 -38.10 43.13 -25.33
N CYS A 863 -39.03 43.10 -24.37
CA CYS A 863 -40.36 43.65 -24.55
C CYS A 863 -40.66 44.83 -23.64
N VAL A 864 -41.53 45.70 -24.13
CA VAL A 864 -42.26 46.66 -23.30
C VAL A 864 -43.59 46.04 -22.90
N VAL A 865 -43.89 46.09 -21.61
CA VAL A 865 -45.17 45.67 -21.04
C VAL A 865 -45.87 46.84 -20.37
N ALA A 866 -47.19 46.76 -20.29
CA ALA A 866 -48.03 47.61 -19.47
C ALA A 866 -48.39 46.87 -18.18
N ALA A 867 -48.28 47.54 -17.04
CA ALA A 867 -48.74 47.00 -15.76
C ALA A 867 -50.26 46.72 -15.81
N ALA A 868 -50.75 45.80 -14.97
CA ALA A 868 -52.15 45.37 -15.00
C ALA A 868 -53.16 46.51 -14.76
N GLY A 869 -52.76 47.58 -14.09
CA GLY A 869 -53.59 48.77 -13.82
C GLY A 869 -53.64 49.82 -14.94
N THR A 870 -52.80 49.68 -15.97
CA THR A 870 -52.68 50.61 -17.10
C THR A 870 -53.86 50.44 -18.07
N SER A 871 -54.48 51.54 -18.53
CA SER A 871 -55.63 51.44 -19.44
C SER A 871 -55.22 50.90 -20.82
N SER A 872 -56.08 50.08 -21.44
CA SER A 872 -55.84 49.54 -22.78
C SER A 872 -55.58 50.64 -23.81
N ALA A 873 -56.36 51.73 -23.77
CA ALA A 873 -56.19 52.87 -24.66
C ALA A 873 -54.80 53.54 -24.53
N LEU A 874 -54.26 53.65 -23.30
CA LEU A 874 -52.92 54.21 -23.09
C LEU A 874 -51.83 53.22 -23.55
N ALA A 875 -52.02 51.92 -23.31
CA ALA A 875 -51.11 50.87 -23.78
C ALA A 875 -51.06 50.78 -25.32
N ASP A 876 -52.21 50.92 -25.99
CA ASP A 876 -52.31 50.95 -27.45
C ASP A 876 -51.65 52.21 -28.02
N HIS A 877 -51.84 53.38 -27.40
CA HIS A 877 -51.17 54.62 -27.83
C HIS A 877 -49.65 54.55 -27.66
N VAL A 878 -49.15 53.96 -26.57
CA VAL A 878 -47.71 53.70 -26.40
C VAL A 878 -47.20 52.68 -27.44
N ARG A 879 -47.99 51.65 -27.78
CA ARG A 879 -47.65 50.70 -28.85
C ARG A 879 -47.51 51.42 -30.18
N GLU A 880 -48.45 52.29 -30.55
CA GLU A 880 -48.41 53.09 -31.79
C GLU A 880 -47.16 53.96 -31.83
N LEU A 881 -46.85 54.68 -30.73
CA LEU A 881 -45.64 55.50 -30.64
C LEU A 881 -44.35 54.70 -30.77
N LEU A 882 -44.25 53.55 -30.11
CA LEU A 882 -43.07 52.69 -30.16
C LEU A 882 -42.89 52.06 -31.54
N THR A 883 -43.95 51.53 -32.13
CA THR A 883 -43.92 50.88 -33.45
C THR A 883 -43.75 51.88 -34.60
N ALA A 884 -44.05 53.16 -34.38
CA ALA A 884 -43.72 54.21 -35.32
C ALA A 884 -42.21 54.45 -35.44
N LEU A 885 -41.40 54.21 -34.40
CA LEU A 885 -39.95 54.46 -34.43
C LEU A 885 -39.24 53.56 -35.45
N SER A 886 -38.47 54.17 -36.36
CA SER A 886 -37.69 53.44 -37.36
C SER A 886 -36.29 54.01 -37.52
N ALA A 887 -35.26 53.16 -37.45
CA ALA A 887 -33.88 53.57 -37.66
C ALA A 887 -33.57 54.09 -39.08
N SER A 888 -34.54 53.98 -40.01
CA SER A 888 -34.47 54.66 -41.31
C SER A 888 -34.57 56.18 -41.21
N ARG A 889 -35.17 56.72 -40.13
CA ARG A 889 -35.27 58.16 -39.86
C ARG A 889 -34.14 58.60 -38.92
N PRO A 890 -33.33 59.63 -39.27
CA PRO A 890 -32.14 60.00 -38.47
C PRO A 890 -32.42 60.42 -37.02
N GLU A 891 -33.59 60.97 -36.71
CA GLU A 891 -33.96 61.36 -35.34
C GLU A 891 -34.34 60.14 -34.49
N ASP A 892 -35.18 59.26 -35.03
CA ASP A 892 -35.54 57.98 -34.42
C ASP A 892 -34.33 57.07 -34.25
N ALA A 893 -33.42 57.05 -35.23
CA ALA A 893 -32.19 56.28 -35.16
C ALA A 893 -31.34 56.68 -33.95
N ARG A 894 -31.34 57.96 -33.55
CA ARG A 894 -30.66 58.42 -32.33
C ARG A 894 -31.31 57.88 -31.06
N ILE A 895 -32.64 57.82 -31.02
CA ILE A 895 -33.41 57.27 -29.89
C ILE A 895 -33.21 55.75 -29.76
N LEU A 896 -33.28 55.03 -30.88
CA LEU A 896 -33.12 53.58 -30.88
C LEU A 896 -31.68 53.18 -30.56
N LYS A 897 -30.70 53.84 -31.20
CA LYS A 897 -29.28 53.54 -31.00
C LYS A 897 -28.74 53.94 -29.63
N SER A 898 -29.43 54.83 -28.90
CA SER A 898 -29.07 55.11 -27.50
C SER A 898 -29.37 53.93 -26.58
N ILE A 899 -30.37 53.09 -26.90
CA ILE A 899 -30.68 51.89 -26.13
C ILE A 899 -29.65 50.78 -26.44
N ALA A 900 -29.49 50.46 -27.72
CA ALA A 900 -28.45 49.58 -28.22
C ALA A 900 -28.12 49.94 -29.68
N SER A 901 -26.83 49.92 -30.04
CA SER A 901 -26.33 50.44 -31.32
C SER A 901 -26.92 49.77 -32.58
N ASP A 902 -27.44 48.57 -32.40
CA ASP A 902 -28.03 47.68 -33.41
C ASP A 902 -29.58 47.66 -33.37
N TYR A 903 -30.21 48.55 -32.60
CA TYR A 903 -31.67 48.69 -32.60
C TYR A 903 -32.18 49.41 -33.84
N THR A 904 -33.27 48.85 -34.39
CA THR A 904 -33.85 49.27 -35.67
C THR A 904 -35.32 49.70 -35.58
N GLY A 905 -36.00 49.34 -34.50
CA GLY A 905 -37.38 49.75 -34.22
C GLY A 905 -38.02 48.91 -33.11
N PHE A 906 -39.34 49.01 -32.98
CA PHE A 906 -40.18 48.11 -32.18
C PHE A 906 -41.29 47.55 -33.04
N VAL A 907 -41.77 46.34 -32.72
CA VAL A 907 -42.90 45.69 -33.39
C VAL A 907 -43.94 45.26 -32.37
N ALA A 908 -45.19 45.11 -32.80
CA ALA A 908 -46.21 44.46 -31.99
C ALA A 908 -45.75 43.05 -31.60
N ALA A 909 -46.02 42.66 -30.35
CA ALA A 909 -45.64 41.36 -29.82
C ALA A 909 -46.88 40.67 -29.24
N VAL A 910 -46.93 39.35 -29.36
CA VAL A 910 -48.00 38.51 -28.79
C VAL A 910 -47.43 37.58 -27.74
N ASP A 911 -48.24 37.16 -26.76
CA ASP A 911 -47.76 36.35 -25.63
C ASP A 911 -47.18 34.99 -26.06
N ALA A 912 -47.71 34.45 -27.16
CA ALA A 912 -47.24 33.20 -27.78
C ALA A 912 -45.80 33.29 -28.31
N ASP A 913 -45.29 34.50 -28.59
CA ASP A 913 -43.89 34.69 -28.98
C ASP A 913 -42.93 34.14 -27.92
N TYR A 914 -43.34 34.08 -26.65
CA TYR A 914 -42.50 33.74 -25.49
C TYR A 914 -42.63 32.27 -25.01
N ASP A 915 -43.37 31.42 -25.71
CA ASP A 915 -43.61 30.02 -25.30
C ASP A 915 -42.35 29.15 -25.33
N GLY A 916 -41.40 29.43 -26.23
CA GLY A 916 -40.10 28.76 -26.24
C GLY A 916 -39.32 28.99 -24.93
N VAL A 917 -39.44 30.19 -24.34
CA VAL A 917 -38.82 30.52 -23.05
C VAL A 917 -39.54 29.79 -21.92
N ARG A 918 -40.88 29.72 -21.92
CA ARG A 918 -41.65 28.93 -20.94
C ARG A 918 -41.24 27.46 -20.95
N THR A 919 -41.09 26.87 -22.14
CA THR A 919 -40.64 25.49 -22.32
C THR A 919 -39.23 25.29 -21.75
N SER A 920 -38.32 26.23 -22.03
CA SER A 920 -36.94 26.19 -21.54
C SER A 920 -36.86 26.26 -20.00
N VAL A 921 -37.68 27.11 -19.37
CA VAL A 921 -37.80 27.17 -17.90
C VAL A 921 -38.37 25.88 -17.34
N LYS A 922 -39.40 25.30 -17.97
CA LYS A 922 -39.99 24.03 -17.53
C LYS A 922 -39.00 22.87 -17.61
N GLU A 923 -38.23 22.80 -18.68
CA GLU A 923 -37.22 21.75 -18.87
C GLU A 923 -36.10 21.86 -17.85
N LEU A 924 -35.57 23.08 -17.61
CA LEU A 924 -34.43 23.26 -16.73
C LEU A 924 -34.80 23.28 -15.24
N TYR A 925 -35.91 23.93 -14.88
CA TYR A 925 -36.30 24.16 -13.47
C TYR A 925 -37.55 23.40 -13.04
N GLY A 926 -38.30 22.79 -13.97
CA GLY A 926 -39.59 22.16 -13.67
C GLY A 926 -40.71 23.14 -13.34
N ILE A 927 -40.52 24.44 -13.58
CA ILE A 927 -41.49 25.50 -13.30
C ILE A 927 -42.39 25.68 -14.53
N THR A 928 -43.71 25.66 -14.32
CA THR A 928 -44.68 25.89 -15.39
C THR A 928 -45.29 27.28 -15.25
N TYR A 929 -44.90 28.21 -16.13
CA TYR A 929 -45.59 29.49 -16.27
C TYR A 929 -46.79 29.35 -17.19
N ALA A 930 -47.93 29.94 -16.80
CA ALA A 930 -49.13 29.96 -17.64
C ALA A 930 -48.87 30.69 -18.97
N GLY A 931 -49.33 30.10 -20.07
CA GLY A 931 -49.39 30.76 -21.38
C GLY A 931 -50.72 31.50 -21.57
N GLY A 932 -50.71 32.59 -22.33
CA GLY A 932 -51.94 33.19 -22.85
C GLY A 932 -52.54 32.28 -23.93
N ALA A 933 -53.84 32.00 -23.83
CA ALA A 933 -54.62 31.47 -24.94
C ALA A 933 -54.84 32.53 -26.01
#